data_AF-A0A2P2LJ09-F1
#
_entry.id   AF-A0A2P2LJ09-F1
#
_cell.length_a   1.000
_cell.length_b   1.000
_cell.length_c   1.000
_cell.angle_alpha   90.00
_cell.angle_beta   90.00
_cell.angle_gamma   90.00
#
_symmetry.space_group_name_H-M   'P 1'
#
loop_
_entity.id
_entity.type
_entity.pdbx_description
1 polymer ?
#
loop_
_entity_poly.entity_id
_entity_poly.type
_entity_poly.pdbx_seq_one_letter_code
_entity_poly.pdbx_strand_id
1 'polypeptide(L)'
;MAVPACLVAVTLLGILMCAAESKYMVYNTTSGIVPGKINVHLVPHTHDDVGWLKTVDQYYVGSNNSIQGACVRYVLDSLVPALLADKNRKFIYVEQAFLQRWWREQSNKVQRIVKRLIRRGQLELINGGMCMHDEAASHYIDMIDQTTMGHRFILNEFNVTPRIGWQIDPFGHSAVQAYLFGAEVGFDSLFFARIDYQDRAKRKVDKSLEVVWRGSKTFGSSAQIFTDAFPKNYEPPGNFYYEVNDDSTDSPIVQDDMTLFDYNVPQCVNDFVSAAMSQANITRTNHIMWTMGTDFKYQYAHTWFSQMDKLIHYVNQDGRVNALYSTPSIYTDAKHAANIPWPLKTDDYFPYADRENAYWTGFFTSRPGLKGYVRKASGYYLAARQLEFFKGRSKKGPNTDYLADALALVQHHDAVTGTEKQHVANDYAKRLAIGLKEVEQVVGTSFSYLTSKSGCPSPVNKFQQCPLLNISYCPASEVDLTNEKSLVVVVYNSLGWKRKDVIRIPVISKNVVVMDSEGKEIESQILPLLSSSIGIRNYYTRAYLGRSPNVTPKYWLAFGASVPPLGFSTYIISSATSTAKQTAAASDSQRMYHTEPGQSDKIKVGPGDLKLIYSRKEGKLTAYISKRSLVCKTCPNCYFGFFKMLHCLLKLLRNTVLAVVLKRSFLSAIKWFTSTIEGQRIFGAIIWLLSWLLSCRQ
;
A
#
# COMPACT_ATOMS: atom_id res chain seq x y z
N MET A 1 23.94 16.63 76.91
CA MET A 1 24.24 15.20 76.67
C MET A 1 22.94 14.47 76.32
N ALA A 2 22.63 14.40 75.03
CA ALA A 2 21.54 13.58 74.46
C ALA A 2 21.82 13.44 72.95
N VAL A 3 23.00 12.91 72.61
CA VAL A 3 23.40 12.56 71.24
C VAL A 3 23.88 11.10 71.13
N PRO A 4 23.14 10.08 71.65
CA PRO A 4 23.38 8.73 71.14
C PRO A 4 22.17 8.07 70.46
N ALA A 5 20.95 8.62 70.56
CA ALA A 5 19.77 7.94 70.04
C ALA A 5 19.54 8.13 68.53
N CYS A 6 19.72 9.35 68.00
CA CYS A 6 19.49 9.61 66.57
C CYS A 6 20.56 9.00 65.65
N LEU A 7 21.82 8.93 66.09
CA LEU A 7 22.89 8.38 65.25
C LEU A 7 22.76 6.87 65.09
N VAL A 8 22.31 6.17 66.15
CA VAL A 8 22.08 4.72 66.14
C VAL A 8 20.85 4.35 65.31
N ALA A 9 19.80 5.17 65.31
CA ALA A 9 18.63 4.95 64.46
C ALA A 9 18.92 5.15 62.97
N VAL A 10 19.77 6.13 62.61
CA VAL A 10 20.16 6.38 61.21
C VAL A 10 21.16 5.34 60.69
N THR A 11 22.05 4.82 61.53
CA THR A 11 22.92 3.70 61.14
C THR A 11 22.16 2.37 61.07
N LEU A 12 21.18 2.11 61.95
CA LEU A 12 20.33 0.92 61.83
C LEU A 12 19.42 0.96 60.59
N LEU A 13 18.87 2.13 60.20
CA LEU A 13 18.16 2.27 58.93
C LEU A 13 19.08 2.12 57.72
N GLY A 14 20.32 2.61 57.81
CA GLY A 14 21.35 2.44 56.77
C GLY A 14 21.80 0.99 56.59
N ILE A 15 21.86 0.22 57.68
CA ILE A 15 22.25 -1.20 57.67
C ILE A 15 21.07 -2.10 57.24
N LEU A 16 19.82 -1.76 57.58
CA LEU A 16 18.62 -2.46 57.08
C LEU A 16 18.35 -2.21 55.58
N MET A 17 18.86 -1.12 55.01
CA MET A 17 18.79 -0.82 53.57
C MET A 17 19.92 -1.49 52.76
N CYS A 18 20.92 -2.13 53.40
CA CYS A 18 22.11 -2.66 52.72
C CYS A 18 22.18 -4.19 52.60
N ALA A 19 21.14 -4.96 52.94
CA ALA A 19 21.23 -6.43 52.85
C ALA A 19 19.90 -7.13 52.57
N ALA A 20 19.05 -6.55 51.73
CA ALA A 20 18.12 -7.34 50.95
C ALA A 20 18.72 -7.52 49.55
N GLU A 21 19.81 -8.30 49.47
CA GLU A 21 20.15 -8.94 48.19
C GLU A 21 19.00 -9.89 47.87
N SER A 22 18.02 -9.39 47.13
CA SER A 22 17.13 -10.24 46.37
C SER A 22 18.02 -11.19 45.57
N LYS A 23 17.99 -12.48 45.89
CA LYS A 23 18.55 -13.56 45.07
C LYS A 23 17.74 -13.67 43.78
N TYR A 24 17.74 -12.61 42.97
CA TYR A 24 17.20 -12.68 41.63
C TYR A 24 18.20 -13.45 40.78
N MET A 25 17.75 -14.53 40.13
CA MET A 25 18.58 -15.26 39.19
C MET A 25 18.96 -14.32 38.04
N VAL A 26 20.25 -14.08 37.87
CA VAL A 26 20.78 -13.21 36.80
C VAL A 26 21.02 -14.08 35.56
N TYR A 27 20.15 -13.96 34.56
CA TYR A 27 20.34 -14.63 33.27
C TYR A 27 21.50 -13.99 32.50
N ASN A 28 22.37 -14.84 31.94
CA ASN A 28 23.45 -14.36 31.07
C ASN A 28 22.92 -14.11 29.66
N THR A 29 22.55 -12.86 29.39
CA THR A 29 22.09 -12.37 28.07
C THR A 29 23.18 -11.68 27.25
N THR A 30 24.45 -11.72 27.71
CA THR A 30 25.57 -10.98 27.11
C THR A 30 26.19 -11.65 25.88
N SER A 31 25.66 -12.79 25.48
CA SER A 31 26.22 -13.61 24.41
C SER A 31 26.28 -12.86 23.07
N GLY A 32 27.46 -12.87 22.46
CA GLY A 32 27.68 -12.44 21.08
C GLY A 32 27.81 -13.65 20.13
N ILE A 33 28.34 -13.40 18.94
CA ILE A 33 28.67 -14.44 17.97
C ILE A 33 29.84 -15.29 18.48
N VAL A 34 29.72 -16.61 18.37
CA VAL A 34 30.78 -17.58 18.71
C VAL A 34 31.25 -18.30 17.44
N PRO A 35 32.54 -18.15 17.06
CA PRO A 35 33.11 -18.87 15.93
C PRO A 35 33.00 -20.40 16.09
N GLY A 36 32.74 -21.11 14.99
CA GLY A 36 32.66 -22.57 14.97
C GLY A 36 31.36 -23.18 15.52
N LYS A 37 30.44 -22.38 16.09
CA LYS A 37 29.09 -22.81 16.49
C LYS A 37 28.03 -22.34 15.50
N ILE A 38 26.87 -23.01 15.51
CA ILE A 38 25.66 -22.43 14.93
C ILE A 38 25.20 -21.26 15.81
N ASN A 39 25.16 -20.07 15.23
CA ASN A 39 24.71 -18.84 15.86
C ASN A 39 23.26 -18.56 15.47
N VAL A 40 22.38 -18.59 16.46
CA VAL A 40 20.94 -18.33 16.33
C VAL A 40 20.68 -16.89 16.72
N HIS A 41 20.44 -16.06 15.71
CA HIS A 41 20.12 -14.66 15.84
C HIS A 41 18.63 -14.52 16.17
N LEU A 42 18.31 -14.29 17.44
CA LEU A 42 16.94 -14.01 17.88
C LEU A 42 16.63 -12.55 17.56
N VAL A 43 15.67 -12.30 16.67
CA VAL A 43 15.27 -10.96 16.23
C VAL A 43 13.85 -10.67 16.68
N PRO A 44 13.66 -9.99 17.83
CA PRO A 44 12.37 -9.56 18.32
C PRO A 44 11.73 -8.51 17.41
N HIS A 45 10.49 -8.76 16.98
CA HIS A 45 9.75 -7.87 16.08
C HIS A 45 8.25 -7.89 16.34
N THR A 46 7.54 -6.91 15.81
CA THR A 46 6.07 -6.92 15.68
C THR A 46 5.74 -6.56 14.24
N HIS A 47 4.73 -7.21 13.67
CA HIS A 47 4.16 -6.81 12.38
C HIS A 47 2.91 -5.98 12.63
N ASP A 48 3.00 -4.67 12.43
CA ASP A 48 1.91 -3.74 12.75
C ASP A 48 1.25 -3.23 11.46
N ASP A 49 0.19 -3.89 10.99
CA ASP A 49 -0.51 -3.46 9.77
C ASP A 49 -1.09 -2.06 9.88
N VAL A 50 -0.82 -1.22 8.88
CA VAL A 50 -1.29 0.17 8.80
C VAL A 50 -2.74 0.23 8.32
N GLY A 51 -3.59 -0.57 8.97
CA GLY A 51 -4.97 -0.86 8.62
C GLY A 51 -5.12 -2.16 7.80
N TRP A 52 -6.02 -3.03 8.22
CA TRP A 52 -6.29 -4.33 7.58
C TRP A 52 -7.67 -4.86 8.03
N LEU A 53 -7.75 -5.46 9.23
CA LEU A 53 -9.02 -5.84 9.85
C LEU A 53 -9.63 -4.68 10.61
N LYS A 54 -8.81 -3.83 11.22
CA LYS A 54 -9.19 -2.56 11.86
C LYS A 54 -8.58 -1.38 11.09
N THR A 55 -9.06 -0.17 11.34
CA THR A 55 -8.42 1.03 10.78
C THR A 55 -7.07 1.31 11.45
N VAL A 56 -6.22 2.10 10.80
CA VAL A 56 -4.92 2.52 11.37
C VAL A 56 -5.08 3.09 12.78
N ASP A 57 -6.03 3.99 13.01
CA ASP A 57 -6.19 4.60 14.34
C ASP A 57 -6.81 3.62 15.35
N GLN A 58 -7.63 2.67 14.92
CA GLN A 58 -8.18 1.63 15.79
C GLN A 58 -7.10 0.66 16.27
N TYR A 59 -6.20 0.23 15.38
CA TYR A 59 -5.00 -0.54 15.74
C TYR A 59 -4.08 0.24 16.66
N TYR A 60 -3.88 1.54 16.39
CA TYR A 60 -3.03 2.38 17.21
C TYR A 60 -3.51 2.45 18.66
N VAL A 61 -4.78 2.84 18.89
CA VAL A 61 -5.31 3.06 20.25
C VAL A 61 -5.82 1.79 20.92
N GLY A 62 -5.88 0.66 20.21
CA GLY A 62 -6.39 -0.60 20.74
C GLY A 62 -7.91 -0.65 20.90
N SER A 63 -8.65 0.07 20.05
CA SER A 63 -10.12 0.02 20.05
C SER A 63 -10.65 -1.11 19.16
N ASN A 64 -11.91 -1.47 19.37
CA ASN A 64 -12.62 -2.50 18.59
C ASN A 64 -11.93 -3.88 18.61
N ASN A 65 -11.40 -4.29 19.77
CA ASN A 65 -10.65 -5.54 19.94
C ASN A 65 -11.49 -6.82 19.75
N SER A 66 -12.81 -6.71 19.63
CA SER A 66 -13.66 -7.82 19.19
C SER A 66 -13.39 -8.24 17.73
N ILE A 67 -12.79 -7.37 16.91
CA ILE A 67 -12.33 -7.73 15.56
C ILE A 67 -10.99 -8.48 15.62
N GLN A 68 -10.02 -7.92 16.36
CA GLN A 68 -8.69 -8.47 16.58
C GLN A 68 -8.08 -7.78 17.81
N GLY A 69 -7.60 -8.56 18.78
CA GLY A 69 -6.90 -8.07 19.96
C GLY A 69 -5.53 -7.51 19.59
N ALA A 70 -5.46 -6.21 19.32
CA ALA A 70 -4.26 -5.55 18.80
C ALA A 70 -4.23 -4.07 19.22
N CYS A 71 -3.13 -3.64 19.84
CA CYS A 71 -2.92 -2.27 20.29
C CYS A 71 -1.46 -1.86 20.12
N VAL A 72 -1.14 -1.14 19.06
CA VAL A 72 0.25 -0.74 18.75
C VAL A 72 0.81 0.20 19.81
N ARG A 73 -0.03 1.06 20.41
CA ARG A 73 0.41 1.89 21.53
C ARG A 73 0.92 1.05 22.70
N TYR A 74 0.26 -0.05 23.05
CA TYR A 74 0.72 -0.94 24.12
C TYR A 74 1.99 -1.70 23.76
N VAL A 75 2.16 -2.04 22.48
CA VAL A 75 3.44 -2.59 22.00
C VAL A 75 4.56 -1.59 22.30
N LEU A 76 4.47 -0.37 21.79
CA LEU A 76 5.51 0.65 21.97
C LEU A 76 5.71 1.06 23.44
N ASP A 77 4.63 1.16 24.23
CA ASP A 77 4.68 1.50 25.66
C ASP A 77 5.37 0.40 26.49
N SER A 78 5.16 -0.87 26.17
CA SER A 78 5.75 -2.00 26.91
C SER A 78 7.19 -2.31 26.47
N LEU A 79 7.54 -2.03 25.21
CA LEU A 79 8.89 -2.23 24.68
C LEU A 79 9.93 -1.37 25.39
N VAL A 80 9.64 -0.09 25.63
CA VAL A 80 10.61 0.84 26.25
C VAL A 80 11.11 0.36 27.62
N PRO A 81 10.25 0.03 28.61
CA PRO A 81 10.72 -0.49 29.89
C PRO A 81 11.37 -1.87 29.76
N ALA A 82 10.90 -2.74 28.85
CA ALA A 82 11.52 -4.04 28.63
C ALA A 82 12.97 -3.93 28.11
N LEU A 83 13.24 -3.00 27.18
CA LEU A 83 14.60 -2.71 26.71
C LEU A 83 15.46 -1.98 27.76
N LEU A 84 14.86 -1.20 28.66
CA LEU A 84 15.60 -0.56 29.75
C LEU A 84 16.04 -1.55 30.84
N ALA A 85 15.28 -2.61 31.05
CA ALA A 85 15.54 -3.60 32.10
C ALA A 85 16.81 -4.43 31.82
N ASP A 86 17.20 -4.59 30.55
CA ASP A 86 18.46 -5.25 30.18
C ASP A 86 19.05 -4.59 28.91
N LYS A 87 20.31 -4.14 29.04
CA LYS A 87 21.07 -3.48 27.96
C LYS A 87 21.35 -4.38 26.75
N ASN A 88 21.26 -5.70 26.91
CA ASN A 88 21.55 -6.67 25.85
C ASN A 88 20.33 -6.97 24.97
N ARG A 89 19.11 -6.71 25.48
CA ARG A 89 17.87 -6.89 24.73
C ARG A 89 17.84 -5.98 23.49
N LYS A 90 17.33 -6.54 22.41
CA LYS A 90 17.18 -5.87 21.10
C LYS A 90 15.75 -5.98 20.60
N PHE A 91 15.33 -5.02 19.78
CA PHE A 91 14.05 -5.03 19.10
C PHE A 91 14.16 -4.27 17.77
N ILE A 92 13.47 -4.72 16.73
CA ILE A 92 13.33 -4.00 15.46
C ILE A 92 11.95 -3.38 15.33
N TYR A 93 11.85 -2.18 14.76
CA TYR A 93 10.58 -1.53 14.47
C TYR A 93 10.55 -0.96 13.05
N VAL A 94 9.38 -1.06 12.39
CA VAL A 94 9.25 -0.89 10.94
C VAL A 94 8.38 0.32 10.58
N GLU A 95 7.09 0.31 10.93
CA GLU A 95 6.07 1.23 10.38
C GLU A 95 6.10 2.63 11.03
N GLN A 96 6.63 3.62 10.31
CA GLN A 96 6.71 4.98 10.84
C GLN A 96 5.34 5.64 11.03
N ALA A 97 4.28 5.17 10.35
CA ALA A 97 2.92 5.65 10.59
C ALA A 97 2.52 5.49 12.06
N PHE A 98 2.88 4.39 12.71
CA PHE A 98 2.58 4.16 14.11
C PHE A 98 3.61 4.79 15.04
N LEU A 99 4.91 4.63 14.75
CA LEU A 99 5.96 5.22 15.60
C LEU A 99 5.79 6.74 15.72
N GLN A 100 5.46 7.43 14.63
CA GLN A 100 5.24 8.88 14.66
C GLN A 100 3.97 9.27 15.41
N ARG A 101 2.90 8.46 15.36
CA ARG A 101 1.68 8.67 16.17
C ARG A 101 2.03 8.60 17.66
N TRP A 102 2.70 7.52 18.04
CA TRP A 102 3.18 7.30 19.40
C TRP A 102 4.15 8.39 19.87
N TRP A 103 5.13 8.74 19.04
CA TRP A 103 6.19 9.71 19.36
C TRP A 103 5.65 11.07 19.79
N ARG A 104 4.57 11.54 19.14
CA ARG A 104 3.92 12.82 19.44
C ARG A 104 3.24 12.85 20.81
N GLU A 105 2.90 11.70 21.36
CA GLU A 105 2.27 11.58 22.69
C GLU A 105 3.31 11.48 23.82
N GLN A 106 4.58 11.24 23.47
CA GLN A 106 5.62 10.95 24.47
C GLN A 106 6.17 12.20 25.14
N SER A 107 6.41 12.08 26.44
CA SER A 107 7.14 13.11 27.19
C SER A 107 8.60 13.22 26.73
N ASN A 108 9.21 14.41 26.93
CA ASN A 108 10.65 14.64 26.69
C ASN A 108 11.56 13.62 27.43
N LYS A 109 11.10 13.02 28.53
CA LYS A 109 11.83 11.95 29.23
C LYS A 109 11.83 10.66 28.43
N VAL A 110 10.67 10.20 27.98
CA VAL A 110 10.53 8.98 27.17
C VAL A 110 11.23 9.15 25.81
N GLN A 111 11.06 10.30 25.16
CA GLN A 111 11.76 10.61 23.91
C GLN A 111 13.29 10.50 24.05
N ARG A 112 13.88 11.06 25.13
CA ARG A 112 15.33 10.91 25.40
C ARG A 112 15.74 9.45 25.67
N ILE A 113 14.89 8.68 26.34
CA ILE A 113 15.13 7.24 26.57
C ILE A 113 15.18 6.50 25.23
N VAL A 114 14.20 6.69 24.36
CA VAL A 114 14.13 6.05 23.04
C VAL A 114 15.32 6.44 22.16
N LYS A 115 15.66 7.74 22.08
CA LYS A 115 16.88 8.20 21.38
C LYS A 115 18.13 7.50 21.89
N ARG A 116 18.23 7.22 23.20
CA ARG A 116 19.34 6.46 23.79
C ARG A 116 19.28 4.97 23.44
N LEU A 117 18.10 4.34 23.43
CA LEU A 117 17.95 2.93 23.03
C LEU A 117 18.36 2.73 21.55
N ILE A 118 17.96 3.65 20.68
CA ILE A 118 18.32 3.65 19.25
C ILE A 118 19.83 3.83 19.08
N ARG A 119 20.42 4.85 19.72
CA ARG A 119 21.87 5.10 19.66
C ARG A 119 22.71 3.93 20.19
N ARG A 120 22.17 3.12 21.10
CA ARG A 120 22.84 1.92 21.63
C ARG A 120 22.60 0.66 20.80
N GLY A 121 21.77 0.72 19.75
CA GLY A 121 21.40 -0.44 18.95
C GLY A 121 20.55 -1.47 19.72
N GLN A 122 19.82 -1.03 20.73
CA GLN A 122 18.79 -1.85 21.40
C GLN A 122 17.44 -1.76 20.69
N LEU A 123 17.13 -0.60 20.10
CA LEU A 123 15.98 -0.44 19.21
C LEU A 123 16.51 -0.06 17.83
N GLU A 124 16.32 -0.91 16.84
CA GLU A 124 16.75 -0.62 15.47
C GLU A 124 15.53 -0.31 14.59
N LEU A 125 15.59 0.82 13.89
CA LEU A 125 14.56 1.21 12.94
C LEU A 125 14.96 0.69 11.56
N ILE A 126 14.19 -0.26 11.02
CA ILE A 126 14.45 -0.92 9.73
C ILE A 126 13.27 -0.69 8.78
N ASN A 127 13.48 -0.87 7.48
CA ASN A 127 12.62 -0.39 6.39
C ASN A 127 12.42 1.13 6.47
N GLY A 128 11.71 1.61 7.49
CA GLY A 128 11.64 3.01 7.88
C GLY A 128 10.70 3.85 7.04
N GLY A 129 9.94 3.23 6.13
CA GLY A 129 8.82 3.90 5.46
C GLY A 129 7.66 4.18 6.40
N MET A 130 6.72 5.00 5.95
CA MET A 130 5.44 5.20 6.65
C MET A 130 4.68 3.87 6.83
N CYS A 131 4.79 2.94 5.87
CA CYS A 131 4.27 1.59 5.97
C CYS A 131 5.22 0.57 5.30
N MET A 132 4.95 -0.71 5.55
CA MET A 132 5.40 -1.79 4.68
C MET A 132 4.49 -1.83 3.43
N HIS A 133 4.97 -1.26 2.33
CA HIS A 133 4.15 -1.07 1.13
C HIS A 133 3.96 -2.35 0.30
N ASP A 134 2.85 -2.43 -0.43
CA ASP A 134 2.67 -3.42 -1.49
C ASP A 134 3.70 -3.23 -2.62
N GLU A 135 4.09 -4.33 -3.24
CA GLU A 135 5.05 -4.36 -4.34
C GLU A 135 4.41 -4.61 -5.72
N ALA A 136 3.12 -4.99 -5.79
CA ALA A 136 2.45 -5.30 -7.05
C ALA A 136 1.61 -4.13 -7.62
N ALA A 137 0.73 -3.56 -6.81
CA ALA A 137 -0.23 -2.51 -7.18
C ALA A 137 0.23 -1.09 -6.83
N SER A 138 1.39 -0.95 -6.19
CA SER A 138 2.02 0.33 -5.91
C SER A 138 2.74 0.90 -7.13
N HIS A 139 2.81 2.23 -7.20
CA HIS A 139 3.63 2.92 -8.18
C HIS A 139 4.93 3.39 -7.52
N TYR A 140 6.07 3.26 -8.20
CA TYR A 140 7.38 3.62 -7.63
C TYR A 140 7.47 5.05 -7.07
N ILE A 141 6.76 6.03 -7.65
CA ILE A 141 6.67 7.39 -7.08
C ILE A 141 6.09 7.37 -5.66
N ASP A 142 5.03 6.61 -5.42
CA ASP A 142 4.36 6.59 -4.11
C ASP A 142 5.18 5.77 -3.11
N MET A 143 5.83 4.70 -3.57
CA MET A 143 6.82 3.96 -2.78
C MET A 143 7.97 4.88 -2.35
N ILE A 144 8.48 5.76 -3.23
CA ILE A 144 9.50 6.78 -2.89
C ILE A 144 8.92 7.77 -1.88
N ASP A 145 7.74 8.32 -2.14
CA ASP A 145 7.15 9.36 -1.30
C ASP A 145 6.94 8.85 0.13
N GLN A 146 6.33 7.67 0.31
CA GLN A 146 6.08 7.10 1.64
C GLN A 146 7.39 6.73 2.36
N THR A 147 8.39 6.19 1.64
CA THR A 147 9.70 5.85 2.21
C THR A 147 10.44 7.11 2.65
N THR A 148 10.45 8.13 1.79
CA THR A 148 11.11 9.42 2.05
C THR A 148 10.50 10.11 3.26
N MET A 149 9.18 10.07 3.43
CA MET A 149 8.50 10.64 4.59
C MET A 149 8.97 10.00 5.91
N GLY A 150 9.00 8.67 5.96
CA GLY A 150 9.47 7.96 7.14
C GLY A 150 10.97 8.16 7.39
N HIS A 151 11.82 8.03 6.37
CA HIS A 151 13.27 8.22 6.48
C HIS A 151 13.64 9.64 6.93
N ARG A 152 12.95 10.68 6.44
CA ARG A 152 13.18 12.06 6.89
C ARG A 152 12.89 12.24 8.36
N PHE A 153 11.81 11.63 8.87
CA PHE A 153 11.52 11.65 10.30
C PHE A 153 12.63 10.97 11.10
N ILE A 154 13.06 9.78 10.65
CA ILE A 154 14.12 9.02 11.33
C ILE A 154 15.42 9.81 11.38
N LEU A 155 15.82 10.40 10.25
CA LEU A 155 17.03 11.22 10.16
C LEU A 155 16.94 12.44 11.08
N ASN A 156 15.83 13.18 11.06
CA ASN A 156 15.68 14.39 11.84
C ASN A 156 15.60 14.12 13.36
N GLU A 157 14.90 13.07 13.78
CA GLU A 157 14.70 12.79 15.20
C GLU A 157 15.83 11.99 15.84
N PHE A 158 16.40 11.05 15.09
CA PHE A 158 17.34 10.06 15.62
C PHE A 158 18.73 10.14 14.99
N ASN A 159 18.92 10.89 13.89
CA ASN A 159 20.15 10.94 13.11
C ASN A 159 20.63 9.54 12.68
N VAL A 160 19.68 8.73 12.19
CA VAL A 160 19.88 7.35 11.72
C VAL A 160 19.40 7.23 10.29
N THR A 161 20.09 6.39 9.51
CA THR A 161 19.65 5.95 8.19
C THR A 161 19.46 4.44 8.23
N PRO A 162 18.24 3.91 8.01
CA PRO A 162 18.00 2.47 8.00
C PRO A 162 18.86 1.76 6.95
N ARG A 163 19.44 0.61 7.32
CA ARG A 163 20.30 -0.22 6.45
C ARG A 163 19.59 -1.43 5.86
N ILE A 164 18.40 -1.75 6.35
CA ILE A 164 17.74 -3.04 6.09
C ILE A 164 16.34 -2.82 5.55
N GLY A 165 16.02 -3.47 4.43
CA GLY A 165 14.66 -3.63 3.95
C GLY A 165 13.96 -4.78 4.67
N TRP A 166 12.74 -4.54 5.14
CA TRP A 166 11.92 -5.53 5.84
C TRP A 166 10.54 -5.57 5.17
N GLN A 167 10.32 -6.56 4.31
CA GLN A 167 9.13 -6.74 3.48
C GLN A 167 8.52 -8.11 3.77
N ILE A 168 8.23 -8.39 5.05
CA ILE A 168 7.84 -9.74 5.47
C ILE A 168 6.48 -10.16 4.95
N ASP A 169 5.58 -9.20 4.65
CA ASP A 169 4.18 -9.48 4.37
C ASP A 169 3.60 -9.08 2.99
N PRO A 170 4.26 -8.31 2.10
CA PRO A 170 3.79 -8.14 0.72
C PRO A 170 3.65 -9.48 -0.03
N PHE A 171 2.62 -9.58 -0.87
CA PHE A 171 2.18 -10.84 -1.48
C PHE A 171 2.95 -11.20 -2.76
N GLY A 172 4.26 -11.42 -2.61
CA GLY A 172 5.25 -11.52 -3.69
C GLY A 172 6.06 -10.24 -3.82
N HIS A 173 7.23 -10.33 -4.46
CA HIS A 173 8.24 -9.26 -4.41
C HIS A 173 8.68 -8.80 -5.80
N SER A 174 8.72 -7.49 -6.00
CA SER A 174 9.01 -6.87 -7.30
C SER A 174 10.52 -6.72 -7.55
N ALA A 175 10.91 -6.78 -8.81
CA ALA A 175 12.28 -6.42 -9.20
C ALA A 175 12.67 -4.99 -8.77
N VAL A 176 11.70 -4.07 -8.78
CA VAL A 176 11.86 -2.67 -8.37
C VAL A 176 12.18 -2.55 -6.88
N GLN A 177 11.59 -3.40 -6.04
CA GLN A 177 11.91 -3.42 -4.61
C GLN A 177 13.39 -3.73 -4.37
N ALA A 178 13.95 -4.69 -5.11
CA ALA A 178 15.35 -5.08 -4.94
C ALA A 178 16.33 -3.95 -5.29
N TYR A 179 16.21 -3.40 -6.51
CA TYR A 179 17.20 -2.45 -7.00
C TYR A 179 16.90 -1.02 -6.52
N LEU A 180 15.64 -0.57 -6.57
CA LEU A 180 15.30 0.84 -6.28
C LEU A 180 15.03 1.08 -4.79
N PHE A 181 14.27 0.19 -4.14
CA PHE A 181 13.91 0.31 -2.72
C PHE A 181 14.72 -0.60 -1.80
N GLY A 182 15.78 -1.17 -2.35
CA GLY A 182 16.82 -1.89 -1.66
C GLY A 182 18.12 -1.13 -1.87
N ALA A 183 18.83 -1.50 -2.95
CA ALA A 183 20.18 -0.99 -3.21
C ALA A 183 20.24 0.55 -3.31
N GLU A 184 19.43 1.19 -4.14
CA GLU A 184 19.51 2.65 -4.39
C GLU A 184 19.03 3.51 -3.20
N VAL A 185 18.21 2.96 -2.30
CA VAL A 185 17.86 3.62 -1.02
C VAL A 185 19.02 3.51 -0.01
N GLY A 186 20.01 2.66 -0.26
CA GLY A 186 21.17 2.45 0.59
C GLY A 186 21.02 1.28 1.56
N PHE A 187 20.15 0.31 1.26
CA PHE A 187 20.06 -0.91 2.06
C PHE A 187 21.13 -1.93 1.67
N ASP A 188 21.69 -2.57 2.69
CA ASP A 188 22.65 -3.67 2.53
C ASP A 188 21.95 -4.99 2.24
N SER A 189 20.72 -5.14 2.78
CA SER A 189 19.96 -6.38 2.68
C SER A 189 18.44 -6.16 2.69
N LEU A 190 17.72 -7.12 2.12
CA LEU A 190 16.27 -7.18 2.06
C LEU A 190 15.78 -8.53 2.59
N PHE A 191 14.84 -8.52 3.53
CA PHE A 191 14.25 -9.72 4.11
C PHE A 191 12.76 -9.79 3.82
N PHE A 192 12.26 -10.98 3.48
CA PHE A 192 10.84 -11.20 3.26
C PHE A 192 10.40 -12.64 3.48
N ALA A 193 9.11 -12.84 3.74
CA ALA A 193 8.57 -14.18 3.96
C ALA A 193 7.92 -14.77 2.72
N ARG A 194 7.23 -14.01 1.86
CA ARG A 194 6.25 -14.55 0.89
C ARG A 194 6.81 -14.78 -0.52
N ILE A 195 7.35 -15.97 -0.74
CA ILE A 195 7.67 -16.52 -2.07
C ILE A 195 6.81 -17.74 -2.39
N ASP A 196 6.66 -18.06 -3.68
CA ASP A 196 5.94 -19.24 -4.15
C ASP A 196 6.36 -20.52 -3.41
N TYR A 197 5.40 -21.35 -3.04
CA TYR A 197 5.64 -22.53 -2.21
C TYR A 197 6.56 -23.56 -2.90
N GLN A 198 6.51 -23.69 -4.23
CA GLN A 198 7.38 -24.58 -5.00
C GLN A 198 8.79 -23.99 -5.08
N ASP A 199 8.92 -22.67 -5.33
CA ASP A 199 10.21 -21.98 -5.31
C ASP A 199 10.85 -22.12 -3.92
N ARG A 200 10.10 -21.94 -2.84
CA ARG A 200 10.59 -22.14 -1.47
C ARG A 200 11.10 -23.56 -1.23
N ALA A 201 10.33 -24.58 -1.63
CA ALA A 201 10.72 -25.97 -1.46
C ALA A 201 12.04 -26.26 -2.20
N LYS A 202 12.18 -25.76 -3.44
CA LYS A 202 13.42 -25.86 -4.21
C LYS A 202 14.59 -25.14 -3.53
N ARG A 203 14.39 -23.91 -3.08
CA ARG A 203 15.43 -23.09 -2.43
C ARG A 203 15.93 -23.67 -1.11
N LYS A 204 15.09 -24.40 -0.37
CA LYS A 204 15.53 -25.15 0.82
C LYS A 204 16.51 -26.25 0.47
N VAL A 205 16.22 -27.02 -0.57
CA VAL A 205 17.10 -28.10 -1.06
C VAL A 205 18.41 -27.53 -1.59
N ASP A 206 18.33 -26.45 -2.38
CA ASP A 206 19.48 -25.83 -3.04
C ASP A 206 20.30 -24.90 -2.12
N LYS A 207 19.85 -24.71 -0.86
CA LYS A 207 20.34 -23.70 0.09
C LYS A 207 20.46 -22.32 -0.57
N SER A 208 19.40 -21.91 -1.27
CA SER A 208 19.32 -20.67 -2.05
C SER A 208 18.11 -19.81 -1.67
N LEU A 209 17.68 -19.91 -0.41
CA LEU A 209 16.79 -18.93 0.23
C LEU A 209 17.47 -17.56 0.35
N GLU A 210 18.80 -17.59 0.52
CA GLU A 210 19.68 -16.43 0.59
C GLU A 210 20.41 -16.26 -0.74
N VAL A 211 20.30 -15.07 -1.31
CA VAL A 211 20.79 -14.75 -2.66
C VAL A 211 21.38 -13.35 -2.72
N VAL A 212 22.19 -13.08 -3.75
CA VAL A 212 22.42 -11.72 -4.22
C VAL A 212 21.42 -11.45 -5.33
N TRP A 213 20.52 -10.48 -5.13
CA TRP A 213 19.45 -10.17 -6.07
C TRP A 213 19.82 -8.96 -6.94
N ARG A 214 19.85 -9.19 -8.27
CA ARG A 214 19.99 -8.17 -9.31
C ARG A 214 18.65 -7.90 -9.98
N GLY A 215 17.84 -7.03 -9.39
CA GLY A 215 16.50 -6.70 -9.89
C GLY A 215 16.50 -5.87 -11.18
N SER A 216 17.55 -5.08 -11.44
CA SER A 216 17.63 -4.24 -12.64
C SER A 216 18.47 -4.87 -13.74
N LYS A 217 17.86 -5.09 -14.91
CA LYS A 217 18.59 -5.49 -16.13
C LYS A 217 19.59 -4.42 -16.59
N THR A 218 19.33 -3.16 -16.24
CA THR A 218 20.17 -2.01 -16.61
C THR A 218 21.39 -1.89 -15.70
N PHE A 219 21.18 -1.98 -14.38
CA PHE A 219 22.23 -1.73 -13.39
C PHE A 219 23.00 -3.00 -13.00
N GLY A 220 22.40 -4.18 -13.15
CA GLY A 220 23.06 -5.45 -12.86
C GLY A 220 23.65 -5.47 -11.45
N SER A 221 24.96 -5.64 -11.34
CA SER A 221 25.67 -5.74 -10.06
C SER A 221 25.84 -4.40 -9.32
N SER A 222 25.67 -3.25 -9.98
CA SER A 222 25.85 -1.95 -9.31
C SER A 222 24.69 -1.58 -8.39
N ALA A 223 23.52 -2.20 -8.58
CA ALA A 223 22.33 -2.04 -7.75
C ALA A 223 21.82 -3.41 -7.27
N GLN A 224 22.75 -4.25 -6.80
CA GLN A 224 22.44 -5.56 -6.24
C GLN A 224 22.29 -5.48 -4.72
N ILE A 225 21.47 -6.36 -4.15
CA ILE A 225 21.21 -6.40 -2.71
C ILE A 225 21.27 -7.84 -2.18
N PHE A 226 21.78 -8.05 -0.97
CA PHE A 226 21.66 -9.35 -0.32
C PHE A 226 20.19 -9.57 0.07
N THR A 227 19.64 -10.75 -0.21
CA THR A 227 18.23 -11.01 -0.01
C THR A 227 18.03 -12.36 0.64
N ASP A 228 17.20 -12.40 1.68
CA ASP A 228 16.86 -13.61 2.41
C ASP A 228 15.34 -13.80 2.43
N ALA A 229 14.91 -14.89 1.80
CA ALA A 229 13.54 -15.37 1.85
C ALA A 229 13.41 -16.36 3.02
N PHE A 230 12.57 -16.04 4.01
CA PHE A 230 12.47 -16.88 5.20
C PHE A 230 12.08 -18.33 4.89
N PRO A 231 12.53 -19.32 5.69
CA PRO A 231 12.20 -20.72 5.44
C PRO A 231 10.71 -21.07 5.44
N LYS A 232 9.85 -20.27 6.09
CA LYS A 232 8.43 -20.54 6.17
C LYS A 232 7.65 -19.23 6.07
N ASN A 233 7.14 -18.73 7.19
CA ASN A 233 6.50 -17.45 7.33
C ASN A 233 7.30 -16.63 8.37
N TYR A 234 6.81 -15.46 8.80
CA TYR A 234 7.56 -14.53 9.64
C TYR A 234 7.36 -14.71 11.16
N GLU A 235 6.72 -15.80 11.59
CA GLU A 235 6.61 -16.22 12.99
C GLU A 235 7.90 -16.87 13.51
N PRO A 236 8.07 -16.99 14.84
CA PRO A 236 9.11 -17.84 15.40
C PRO A 236 8.91 -19.32 14.97
N PRO A 237 9.93 -20.17 15.13
CA PRO A 237 9.74 -21.62 15.02
C PRO A 237 8.63 -22.10 15.97
N GLY A 238 8.01 -23.22 15.64
CA GLY A 238 6.98 -23.83 16.50
C GLY A 238 7.51 -24.02 17.93
N ASN A 239 6.65 -23.81 18.92
CA ASN A 239 6.93 -23.84 20.36
C ASN A 239 7.76 -22.67 20.92
N PHE A 240 8.02 -21.61 20.15
CA PHE A 240 8.77 -20.43 20.59
C PHE A 240 7.94 -19.14 20.57
N TYR A 241 6.68 -19.24 20.97
CA TYR A 241 5.71 -18.17 20.92
C TYR A 241 5.26 -17.76 22.32
N TYR A 242 5.36 -16.46 22.64
CA TYR A 242 5.32 -15.99 24.04
C TYR A 242 4.42 -14.77 24.27
N GLU A 243 3.36 -14.62 23.48
CA GLU A 243 2.35 -13.58 23.71
C GLU A 243 1.44 -13.94 24.88
N VAL A 244 1.01 -12.93 25.65
CA VAL A 244 0.05 -13.10 26.75
C VAL A 244 -1.33 -13.52 26.21
N ASN A 245 -1.97 -14.47 26.89
CA ASN A 245 -3.32 -14.96 26.61
C ASN A 245 -3.51 -15.48 25.18
N ASP A 246 -2.45 -16.08 24.62
CA ASP A 246 -2.52 -16.74 23.33
C ASP A 246 -2.50 -18.26 23.52
N ASP A 247 -3.69 -18.81 23.77
CA ASP A 247 -3.90 -20.25 23.98
C ASP A 247 -3.78 -21.05 22.66
N SER A 248 -3.48 -20.38 21.53
CA SER A 248 -3.38 -21.02 20.22
C SER A 248 -2.02 -21.71 19.97
N THR A 249 -1.06 -21.55 20.88
CA THR A 249 0.27 -22.15 20.76
C THR A 249 0.65 -22.93 22.02
N ASP A 250 0.98 -24.22 21.86
CA ASP A 250 1.51 -25.09 22.92
C ASP A 250 2.99 -24.78 23.27
N SER A 251 3.39 -23.50 23.25
CA SER A 251 4.78 -23.12 23.52
C SER A 251 5.09 -23.26 25.02
N PRO A 252 6.08 -24.11 25.41
CA PRO A 252 6.40 -24.29 26.81
C PRO A 252 7.03 -23.01 27.37
N ILE A 253 6.45 -22.50 28.45
CA ILE A 253 7.07 -21.46 29.26
C ILE A 253 8.23 -22.08 30.04
N VAL A 254 9.41 -21.46 29.99
CA VAL A 254 10.60 -21.96 30.68
C VAL A 254 10.41 -21.83 32.19
N GLN A 255 10.18 -22.98 32.82
CA GLN A 255 10.14 -23.19 34.25
C GLN A 255 11.53 -23.69 34.66
N ASP A 256 12.28 -22.82 35.33
CA ASP A 256 13.67 -23.02 35.73
C ASP A 256 13.88 -22.93 37.24
N ASP A 257 12.80 -22.79 38.01
CA ASP A 257 12.84 -22.79 39.46
C ASP A 257 12.61 -24.22 39.96
N MET A 258 13.69 -24.86 40.41
CA MET A 258 13.67 -26.22 40.94
C MET A 258 12.78 -26.38 42.19
N THR A 259 12.32 -25.28 42.80
CA THR A 259 11.40 -25.31 43.95
C THR A 259 9.92 -25.37 43.54
N LEU A 260 9.60 -25.14 42.27
CA LEU A 260 8.26 -25.32 41.72
C LEU A 260 8.19 -26.63 40.93
N PHE A 261 6.97 -27.12 40.70
CA PHE A 261 6.75 -28.28 39.83
C PHE A 261 7.00 -27.93 38.36
N ASP A 262 7.10 -28.99 37.55
CA ASP A 262 7.18 -28.91 36.09
C ASP A 262 8.44 -28.23 35.52
N TYR A 263 9.59 -28.41 36.19
CA TYR A 263 10.90 -27.97 35.68
C TYR A 263 11.19 -28.57 34.30
N ASN A 264 11.40 -27.70 33.31
CA ASN A 264 11.40 -28.09 31.90
C ASN A 264 12.59 -27.56 31.08
N VAL A 265 13.61 -26.94 31.71
CA VAL A 265 14.80 -26.42 31.01
C VAL A 265 15.42 -27.43 30.02
N PRO A 266 15.65 -28.71 30.37
CA PRO A 266 16.24 -29.67 29.44
C PRO A 266 15.38 -29.90 28.18
N GLN A 267 14.05 -29.89 28.32
CA GLN A 267 13.13 -30.00 27.20
C GLN A 267 13.22 -28.76 26.32
N CYS A 268 13.10 -27.56 26.89
CA CYS A 268 13.15 -26.29 26.15
C CYS A 268 14.47 -26.13 25.38
N VAL A 269 15.61 -26.51 25.98
CA VAL A 269 16.92 -26.47 25.33
C VAL A 269 16.99 -27.48 24.17
N ASN A 270 16.49 -28.71 24.36
CA ASN A 270 16.46 -29.71 23.28
C ASN A 270 15.57 -29.28 22.12
N ASP A 271 14.40 -28.70 22.39
CA ASP A 271 13.50 -28.16 21.37
C ASP A 271 14.18 -27.02 20.60
N PHE A 272 14.91 -26.14 21.31
CA PHE A 272 15.64 -25.03 20.69
C PHE A 272 16.74 -25.54 19.76
N VAL A 273 17.57 -26.46 20.25
CA VAL A 273 18.66 -27.07 19.47
C VAL A 273 18.10 -27.79 18.24
N SER A 274 17.02 -28.55 18.39
CA SER A 274 16.36 -29.26 17.29
C SER A 274 15.87 -28.30 16.20
N ALA A 275 15.15 -27.26 16.58
CA ALA A 275 14.67 -26.23 15.65
C ALA A 275 15.84 -25.49 14.96
N ALA A 276 16.89 -25.16 15.72
CA ALA A 276 18.06 -24.45 15.20
C ALA A 276 18.81 -25.30 14.16
N MET A 277 19.05 -26.57 14.47
CA MET A 277 19.72 -27.49 13.55
C MET A 277 18.88 -27.75 12.29
N SER A 278 17.55 -27.85 12.42
CA SER A 278 16.63 -27.99 11.28
C SER A 278 16.75 -26.81 10.31
N GLN A 279 16.78 -25.57 10.82
CA GLN A 279 16.98 -24.39 9.97
C GLN A 279 18.41 -24.29 9.44
N ALA A 280 19.43 -24.59 10.25
CA ALA A 280 20.83 -24.57 9.80
C ALA A 280 21.07 -25.53 8.62
N ASN A 281 20.34 -26.65 8.55
CA ASN A 281 20.46 -27.61 7.45
C ASN A 281 20.05 -27.05 6.08
N ILE A 282 19.21 -26.01 6.03
CA ILE A 282 18.71 -25.40 4.78
C ILE A 282 19.30 -23.99 4.53
N THR A 283 20.17 -23.51 5.41
CA THR A 283 20.78 -22.17 5.35
C THR A 283 22.28 -22.30 5.06
N ARG A 284 22.90 -21.31 4.40
CA ARG A 284 24.36 -21.27 4.21
C ARG A 284 25.01 -20.63 5.43
N THR A 285 26.31 -20.89 5.66
CA THR A 285 27.06 -20.44 6.85
C THR A 285 26.56 -21.06 8.16
N ASN A 286 27.17 -20.68 9.27
CA ASN A 286 26.81 -21.05 10.64
C ASN A 286 25.95 -19.98 11.34
N HIS A 287 25.24 -19.13 10.58
CA HIS A 287 24.35 -18.09 11.10
C HIS A 287 22.93 -18.32 10.57
N ILE A 288 21.96 -18.39 11.49
CA ILE A 288 20.53 -18.45 11.19
C ILE A 288 19.79 -17.34 11.93
N MET A 289 18.68 -16.87 11.37
CA MET A 289 17.83 -15.84 11.98
C MET A 289 16.46 -16.41 12.35
N TRP A 290 16.03 -16.13 13.57
CA TRP A 290 14.66 -16.39 14.04
C TRP A 290 13.92 -15.08 14.21
N THR A 291 12.79 -14.97 13.51
CA THR A 291 11.86 -13.85 13.62
C THR A 291 10.98 -14.05 14.85
N MET A 292 11.42 -13.52 15.99
CA MET A 292 10.76 -13.71 17.28
C MET A 292 9.59 -12.72 17.43
N GLY A 293 8.53 -12.93 16.66
CA GLY A 293 7.35 -12.06 16.64
C GLY A 293 6.36 -12.44 15.54
N THR A 294 5.21 -11.77 15.52
CA THR A 294 4.21 -11.86 14.43
C THR A 294 3.25 -10.66 14.55
N ASP A 295 2.11 -10.70 13.88
CA ASP A 295 1.05 -9.68 13.86
C ASP A 295 0.72 -9.15 15.26
N PHE A 296 0.98 -7.85 15.50
CA PHE A 296 0.60 -7.10 16.70
C PHE A 296 1.00 -7.73 18.05
N LYS A 297 2.12 -8.45 18.08
CA LYS A 297 2.68 -9.05 19.30
C LYS A 297 3.52 -8.06 20.07
N TYR A 298 4.00 -8.48 21.25
CA TYR A 298 4.69 -7.63 22.22
C TYR A 298 3.78 -6.56 22.84
N GLN A 299 2.45 -6.74 22.88
CA GLN A 299 1.59 -5.82 23.66
C GLN A 299 1.98 -5.83 25.15
N TYR A 300 2.53 -6.95 25.61
CA TYR A 300 3.25 -7.08 26.88
C TYR A 300 4.66 -7.63 26.62
N ALA A 301 5.56 -6.78 26.11
CA ALA A 301 6.90 -7.19 25.68
C ALA A 301 7.70 -8.00 26.72
N HIS A 302 7.44 -7.81 28.02
CA HIS A 302 8.11 -8.54 29.09
C HIS A 302 7.98 -10.06 28.96
N THR A 303 6.85 -10.60 28.48
CA THR A 303 6.68 -12.06 28.37
C THR A 303 7.67 -12.66 27.38
N TRP A 304 7.78 -12.10 26.18
CA TRP A 304 8.76 -12.50 25.18
C TRP A 304 10.20 -12.38 25.69
N PHE A 305 10.54 -11.22 26.25
CA PHE A 305 11.91 -10.98 26.73
C PHE A 305 12.27 -11.90 27.90
N SER A 306 11.35 -12.20 28.82
CA SER A 306 11.59 -13.13 29.91
C SER A 306 11.95 -14.54 29.41
N GLN A 307 11.30 -15.01 28.36
CA GLN A 307 11.55 -16.33 27.79
C GLN A 307 12.85 -16.34 27.00
N MET A 308 13.09 -15.32 26.17
CA MET A 308 14.33 -15.20 25.41
C MET A 308 15.57 -15.05 26.31
N ASP A 309 15.48 -14.32 27.42
CA ASP A 309 16.59 -14.22 28.38
C ASP A 309 16.99 -15.61 28.92
N LYS A 310 15.99 -16.39 29.34
CA LYS A 310 16.17 -17.77 29.83
C LYS A 310 16.71 -18.70 28.75
N LEU A 311 16.14 -18.66 27.54
CA LEU A 311 16.60 -19.47 26.42
C LEU A 311 18.05 -19.15 26.07
N ILE A 312 18.41 -17.87 25.94
CA ILE A 312 19.79 -17.44 25.68
C ILE A 312 20.71 -17.98 26.77
N HIS A 313 20.33 -17.85 28.04
CA HIS A 313 21.13 -18.33 29.16
C HIS A 313 21.38 -19.84 29.11
N TYR A 314 20.32 -20.64 29.08
CA TYR A 314 20.42 -22.10 29.19
C TYR A 314 20.93 -22.77 27.92
N VAL A 315 20.57 -22.28 26.74
CA VAL A 315 21.09 -22.80 25.47
C VAL A 315 22.59 -22.57 25.36
N ASN A 316 23.08 -21.40 25.80
CA ASN A 316 24.51 -21.11 25.78
C ASN A 316 25.30 -21.86 26.85
N GLN A 317 24.68 -22.17 27.99
CA GLN A 317 25.25 -23.06 29.01
C GLN A 317 25.36 -24.50 28.51
N ASP A 318 24.35 -25.02 27.83
CA ASP A 318 24.39 -26.32 27.15
C ASP A 318 25.46 -26.35 26.06
N GLY A 319 25.52 -25.29 25.25
CA GLY A 319 26.62 -25.00 24.36
C GLY A 319 26.63 -25.78 23.03
N ARG A 320 25.64 -26.65 22.75
CA ARG A 320 25.51 -27.31 21.43
C ARG A 320 25.30 -26.31 20.29
N VAL A 321 24.58 -25.22 20.56
CA VAL A 321 24.42 -24.05 19.68
C VAL A 321 24.67 -22.78 20.50
N ASN A 322 24.70 -21.62 19.84
CA ASN A 322 24.84 -20.32 20.48
C ASN A 322 23.63 -19.44 20.12
N ALA A 323 22.90 -18.95 21.11
CA ALA A 323 21.77 -18.03 20.94
C ALA A 323 22.19 -16.62 21.35
N LEU A 324 21.72 -15.60 20.63
CA LEU A 324 21.97 -14.20 20.97
C LEU A 324 20.80 -13.30 20.58
N TYR A 325 20.61 -12.22 21.33
CA TYR A 325 19.83 -11.08 20.84
C TYR A 325 20.52 -10.48 19.62
N SER A 326 19.74 -10.30 18.56
CA SER A 326 20.24 -9.77 17.28
C SER A 326 19.25 -8.80 16.67
N THR A 327 19.71 -8.17 15.60
CA THR A 327 18.88 -7.49 14.60
C THR A 327 19.24 -8.03 13.21
N PRO A 328 18.45 -7.74 12.17
CA PRO A 328 18.78 -8.09 10.79
C PRO A 328 20.07 -7.44 10.30
N SER A 329 20.45 -6.25 10.79
CA SER A 329 21.76 -5.65 10.49
C SER A 329 22.91 -6.50 11.03
N ILE A 330 22.84 -6.93 12.30
CA ILE A 330 23.87 -7.80 12.90
C ILE A 330 23.95 -9.14 12.16
N TYR A 331 22.80 -9.70 11.80
CA TYR A 331 22.75 -10.91 10.99
C TYR A 331 23.45 -10.69 9.64
N THR A 332 23.07 -9.64 8.90
CA THR A 332 23.66 -9.29 7.60
C THR A 332 25.17 -9.10 7.67
N ASP A 333 25.66 -8.37 8.68
CA ASP A 333 27.09 -8.15 8.89
C ASP A 333 27.83 -9.49 9.12
N ALA A 334 27.23 -10.42 9.86
CA ALA A 334 27.78 -11.76 10.06
C ALA A 334 27.79 -12.61 8.78
N LYS A 335 26.71 -12.55 7.98
CA LYS A 335 26.61 -13.25 6.69
C LYS A 335 27.61 -12.71 5.67
N HIS A 336 27.80 -11.39 5.65
CA HIS A 336 28.80 -10.74 4.82
C HIS A 336 30.23 -11.12 5.26
N ALA A 337 30.51 -11.15 6.56
CA ALA A 337 31.81 -11.52 7.12
C ALA A 337 32.23 -12.97 6.80
N ALA A 338 31.29 -13.88 6.53
CA ALA A 338 31.59 -15.24 6.10
C ALA A 338 32.33 -15.29 4.74
N ASN A 339 32.24 -14.24 3.92
CA ASN A 339 32.96 -14.07 2.66
C ASN A 339 32.87 -15.29 1.71
N ILE A 340 31.65 -15.83 1.55
CA ILE A 340 31.36 -16.95 0.66
C ILE A 340 30.60 -16.51 -0.60
N PRO A 341 30.65 -17.28 -1.69
CA PRO A 341 29.80 -17.00 -2.86
C PRO A 341 28.33 -17.30 -2.57
N TRP A 342 27.47 -16.38 -2.99
CA TRP A 342 26.01 -16.46 -2.87
C TRP A 342 25.36 -16.78 -4.22
N PRO A 343 24.26 -17.55 -4.25
CA PRO A 343 23.47 -17.75 -5.46
C PRO A 343 22.95 -16.42 -6.01
N LEU A 344 22.85 -16.33 -7.33
CA LEU A 344 22.30 -15.15 -8.00
C LEU A 344 20.79 -15.29 -8.18
N LYS A 345 20.06 -14.19 -7.96
CA LYS A 345 18.66 -14.02 -8.39
C LYS A 345 18.54 -12.84 -9.35
N THR A 346 17.73 -12.97 -10.39
CA THR A 346 17.35 -11.89 -11.32
C THR A 346 15.83 -11.78 -11.42
N ASP A 347 15.31 -10.72 -12.05
CA ASP A 347 13.86 -10.48 -12.24
C ASP A 347 13.10 -10.37 -10.89
N ASP A 348 11.91 -10.96 -10.74
CA ASP A 348 11.01 -10.77 -9.58
C ASP A 348 10.56 -12.09 -8.92
N TYR A 349 9.75 -12.01 -7.87
CA TYR A 349 9.12 -13.14 -7.16
C TYR A 349 7.60 -13.14 -7.36
N PHE A 350 7.12 -12.73 -8.54
CA PHE A 350 5.70 -12.79 -8.90
C PHE A 350 5.40 -13.90 -9.92
N PRO A 351 4.18 -14.48 -9.90
CA PRO A 351 3.15 -14.32 -8.87
C PRO A 351 3.43 -15.19 -7.63
N TYR A 352 2.89 -14.79 -6.48
CA TYR A 352 2.96 -15.56 -5.23
C TYR A 352 1.82 -16.60 -5.13
N ALA A 353 2.17 -17.81 -4.66
CA ALA A 353 1.21 -18.80 -4.18
C ALA A 353 1.73 -19.43 -2.87
N ASP A 354 0.89 -19.47 -1.85
CA ASP A 354 1.23 -20.05 -0.54
C ASP A 354 1.03 -21.57 -0.51
N ARG A 355 0.18 -22.09 -1.39
CA ARG A 355 -0.13 -23.52 -1.55
C ARG A 355 -0.71 -23.81 -2.94
N GLU A 356 -0.94 -25.09 -3.21
CA GLU A 356 -1.55 -25.53 -4.47
C GLU A 356 -2.89 -24.83 -4.73
N ASN A 357 -3.10 -24.38 -5.97
CA ASN A 357 -4.32 -23.70 -6.43
C ASN A 357 -4.66 -22.37 -5.72
N ALA A 358 -3.74 -21.78 -4.98
CA ALA A 358 -3.93 -20.53 -4.27
C ALA A 358 -2.95 -19.46 -4.77
N TYR A 359 -3.08 -19.05 -6.05
CA TYR A 359 -2.33 -17.91 -6.58
C TYR A 359 -2.94 -16.59 -6.13
N TRP A 360 -2.14 -15.73 -5.53
CA TRP A 360 -2.55 -14.44 -4.99
C TRP A 360 -2.55 -13.39 -6.10
N THR A 361 -3.17 -13.65 -7.25
CA THR A 361 -3.24 -12.69 -8.36
C THR A 361 -4.57 -11.91 -8.38
N GLY A 362 -5.51 -12.25 -7.49
CA GLY A 362 -6.79 -11.56 -7.39
C GLY A 362 -6.64 -10.11 -6.93
N PHE A 363 -5.75 -9.86 -5.97
CA PHE A 363 -5.54 -8.53 -5.38
C PHE A 363 -4.94 -7.52 -6.38
N PHE A 364 -4.35 -7.99 -7.49
CA PHE A 364 -3.95 -7.13 -8.61
C PHE A 364 -5.13 -6.31 -9.14
N THR A 365 -6.37 -6.79 -8.99
CA THR A 365 -7.60 -6.11 -9.44
C THR A 365 -8.54 -5.70 -8.31
N SER A 366 -8.53 -6.38 -7.15
CA SER A 366 -9.44 -6.09 -6.03
C SER A 366 -9.54 -4.59 -5.71
N ARG A 367 -10.77 -4.12 -5.43
CA ARG A 367 -11.09 -2.70 -5.20
C ARG A 367 -10.53 -1.75 -6.28
N PRO A 368 -10.88 -1.94 -7.57
CA PRO A 368 -10.31 -1.14 -8.66
C PRO A 368 -10.66 0.35 -8.57
N GLY A 369 -11.79 0.68 -7.92
CA GLY A 369 -12.17 2.06 -7.61
C GLY A 369 -11.17 2.75 -6.68
N LEU A 370 -10.69 2.05 -5.64
CA LEU A 370 -9.68 2.57 -4.71
C LEU A 370 -8.32 2.69 -5.40
N LYS A 371 -7.86 1.65 -6.12
CA LYS A 371 -6.62 1.70 -6.92
C LYS A 371 -6.59 2.90 -7.89
N GLY A 372 -7.70 3.10 -8.61
CA GLY A 372 -7.85 4.27 -9.48
C GLY A 372 -7.86 5.60 -8.74
N TYR A 373 -8.41 5.63 -7.52
CA TYR A 373 -8.43 6.83 -6.68
C TYR A 373 -7.03 7.19 -6.17
N VAL A 374 -6.27 6.19 -5.69
CA VAL A 374 -4.85 6.35 -5.28
C VAL A 374 -4.04 6.92 -6.44
N ARG A 375 -4.16 6.37 -7.66
CA ARG A 375 -3.39 6.88 -8.80
C ARG A 375 -3.73 8.31 -9.18
N LYS A 376 -5.01 8.67 -9.15
CA LYS A 376 -5.44 10.06 -9.38
C LYS A 376 -4.92 11.00 -8.30
N ALA A 377 -5.01 10.58 -7.04
CA ALA A 377 -4.53 11.36 -5.90
C ALA A 377 -3.02 11.57 -5.95
N SER A 378 -2.24 10.55 -6.29
CA SER A 378 -0.78 10.64 -6.47
C SER A 378 -0.38 11.64 -7.57
N GLY A 379 -0.99 11.54 -8.76
CA GLY A 379 -0.71 12.49 -9.85
C GLY A 379 -1.08 13.93 -9.48
N TYR A 380 -2.19 14.11 -8.77
CA TYR A 380 -2.62 15.42 -8.28
C TYR A 380 -1.70 15.96 -7.18
N TYR A 381 -1.24 15.11 -6.26
CA TYR A 381 -0.29 15.46 -5.20
C TYR A 381 1.07 15.90 -5.76
N LEU A 382 1.57 15.25 -6.81
CA LEU A 382 2.77 15.69 -7.52
C LEU A 382 2.59 17.10 -8.11
N ALA A 383 1.49 17.33 -8.83
CA ALA A 383 1.19 18.64 -9.41
C ALA A 383 1.03 19.72 -8.32
N ALA A 384 0.36 19.39 -7.22
CA ALA A 384 0.14 20.30 -6.12
C ALA A 384 1.43 20.70 -5.40
N ARG A 385 2.35 19.76 -5.16
CA ARG A 385 3.67 20.07 -4.57
C ARG A 385 4.49 21.03 -5.44
N GLN A 386 4.44 20.87 -6.77
CA GLN A 386 5.09 21.81 -7.70
C GLN A 386 4.49 23.22 -7.56
N LEU A 387 3.16 23.32 -7.56
CA LEU A 387 2.46 24.61 -7.42
C LEU A 387 2.67 25.25 -6.04
N GLU A 388 2.65 24.46 -4.97
CA GLU A 388 2.98 24.92 -3.62
C GLU A 388 4.41 25.45 -3.55
N PHE A 389 5.36 24.75 -4.19
CA PHE A 389 6.74 25.20 -4.29
C PHE A 389 6.85 26.55 -4.99
N PHE A 390 6.21 26.74 -6.15
CA PHE A 390 6.26 28.00 -6.90
C PHE A 390 5.61 29.18 -6.16
N LYS A 391 4.54 28.93 -5.40
CA LYS A 391 3.89 29.95 -4.56
C LYS A 391 4.70 30.25 -3.29
N GLY A 392 5.46 29.28 -2.79
CA GLY A 392 6.01 29.26 -1.45
C GLY A 392 5.06 28.60 -0.46
N ARG A 393 5.58 27.61 0.28
CA ARG A 393 4.82 26.80 1.22
C ARG A 393 4.31 27.63 2.41
N SER A 394 3.04 27.43 2.77
CA SER A 394 2.42 28.09 3.91
C SER A 394 2.85 27.46 5.24
N LYS A 395 3.16 28.28 6.25
CA LYS A 395 3.47 27.81 7.62
C LYS A 395 2.24 27.59 8.49
N LYS A 396 1.11 28.25 8.20
CA LYS A 396 -0.08 28.29 9.07
C LYS A 396 -1.40 27.98 8.33
N GLY A 397 -1.36 27.80 7.02
CA GLY A 397 -2.54 27.54 6.19
C GLY A 397 -2.51 26.16 5.53
N PRO A 398 -3.49 25.86 4.67
CA PRO A 398 -3.56 24.59 3.93
C PRO A 398 -2.24 24.29 3.24
N ASN A 399 -1.81 23.04 3.32
CA ASN A 399 -0.60 22.54 2.66
C ASN A 399 -0.84 21.11 2.15
N THR A 400 0.20 20.49 1.61
CA THR A 400 0.07 19.15 1.02
C THR A 400 0.28 17.98 1.99
N ASP A 401 0.54 18.24 3.28
CA ASP A 401 0.98 17.21 4.23
C ASP A 401 -0.11 16.19 4.57
N TYR A 402 -1.37 16.62 4.71
CA TYR A 402 -2.45 15.67 5.00
C TYR A 402 -2.64 14.67 3.87
N LEU A 403 -2.59 15.13 2.62
CA LEU A 403 -2.64 14.23 1.46
C LEU A 403 -1.39 13.35 1.38
N ALA A 404 -0.22 13.86 1.80
CA ALA A 404 1.01 13.08 1.91
C ALA A 404 0.84 11.91 2.88
N ASP A 405 0.34 12.16 4.10
CA ASP A 405 0.05 11.11 5.10
C ASP A 405 -0.96 10.11 4.53
N ALA A 406 -2.10 10.59 4.01
CA ALA A 406 -3.12 9.71 3.44
C ALA A 406 -2.58 8.84 2.29
N LEU A 407 -1.79 9.41 1.36
CA LEU A 407 -1.17 8.67 0.26
C LEU A 407 -0.13 7.68 0.74
N ALA A 408 0.63 8.02 1.78
CA ALA A 408 1.63 7.14 2.36
C ALA A 408 0.97 5.91 3.02
N LEU A 409 -0.08 6.10 3.81
CA LEU A 409 -0.83 5.02 4.45
C LEU A 409 -1.42 4.04 3.43
N VAL A 410 -2.00 4.56 2.33
CA VAL A 410 -2.66 3.70 1.34
C VAL A 410 -1.70 2.90 0.47
N GLN A 411 -0.38 3.07 0.60
CA GLN A 411 0.58 2.15 -0.03
C GLN A 411 0.74 0.84 0.76
N HIS A 412 0.23 0.75 2.00
CA HIS A 412 0.27 -0.46 2.83
C HIS A 412 -0.22 -1.69 2.06
N HIS A 413 0.35 -2.86 2.34
CA HIS A 413 0.07 -4.10 1.62
C HIS A 413 -1.35 -4.66 1.80
N ASP A 414 -2.20 -4.04 2.64
CA ASP A 414 -3.65 -4.28 2.65
C ASP A 414 -4.51 -3.14 2.09
N ALA A 415 -3.91 -2.00 1.79
CA ALA A 415 -4.64 -0.82 1.35
C ALA A 415 -4.79 -0.77 -0.18
N VAL A 416 -3.72 -0.44 -0.91
CA VAL A 416 -3.77 -0.36 -2.38
C VAL A 416 -4.07 -1.72 -3.00
N THR A 417 -3.73 -2.83 -2.33
CA THR A 417 -4.04 -4.22 -2.73
C THR A 417 -5.52 -4.53 -2.68
N GLY A 418 -6.26 -3.89 -1.79
CA GLY A 418 -7.69 -4.12 -1.60
C GLY A 418 -8.02 -5.40 -0.82
N THR A 419 -7.16 -5.82 0.10
CA THR A 419 -7.30 -7.02 0.96
C THR A 419 -7.80 -6.71 2.38
N GLU A 420 -8.00 -5.44 2.71
CA GLU A 420 -8.60 -4.95 3.94
C GLU A 420 -10.12 -5.17 4.04
N LYS A 421 -10.67 -5.07 5.27
CA LYS A 421 -12.13 -5.07 5.48
C LYS A 421 -12.78 -3.81 4.91
N GLN A 422 -14.05 -3.90 4.52
CA GLN A 422 -14.76 -2.78 3.85
C GLN A 422 -14.75 -1.46 4.65
N HIS A 423 -14.86 -1.49 5.98
CA HIS A 423 -14.84 -0.27 6.78
C HIS A 423 -13.44 0.39 6.81
N VAL A 424 -12.38 -0.40 6.64
CA VAL A 424 -11.00 0.09 6.53
C VAL A 424 -10.78 0.72 5.14
N ALA A 425 -11.28 0.07 4.08
CA ALA A 425 -11.29 0.66 2.73
C ALA A 425 -12.01 2.03 2.70
N ASN A 426 -13.12 2.15 3.44
CA ASN A 426 -13.84 3.40 3.59
C ASN A 426 -13.04 4.45 4.37
N ASP A 427 -12.27 4.05 5.40
CA ASP A 427 -11.37 4.94 6.13
C ASP A 427 -10.26 5.50 5.23
N TYR A 428 -9.61 4.64 4.43
CA TYR A 428 -8.63 5.07 3.44
C TYR A 428 -9.21 6.07 2.42
N ALA A 429 -10.36 5.76 1.85
CA ALA A 429 -11.04 6.65 0.91
C ALA A 429 -11.42 7.99 1.58
N LYS A 430 -11.84 7.96 2.85
CA LYS A 430 -12.14 9.17 3.64
C LYS A 430 -10.88 10.03 3.85
N ARG A 431 -9.75 9.43 4.23
CA ARG A 431 -8.47 10.16 4.41
C ARG A 431 -8.00 10.80 3.11
N LEU A 432 -8.04 10.04 2.00
CA LEU A 432 -7.72 10.59 0.68
C LEU A 432 -8.63 11.75 0.30
N ALA A 433 -9.94 11.65 0.56
CA ALA A 433 -10.90 12.71 0.26
C ALA A 433 -10.64 13.98 1.07
N ILE A 434 -10.31 13.86 2.36
CA ILE A 434 -9.94 15.00 3.22
C ILE A 434 -8.66 15.66 2.68
N GLY A 435 -7.62 14.88 2.41
CA GLY A 435 -6.35 15.41 1.89
C GLY A 435 -6.51 16.09 0.53
N LEU A 436 -7.27 15.49 -0.39
CA LEU A 436 -7.57 16.12 -1.68
C LEU A 436 -8.32 17.43 -1.52
N LYS A 437 -9.25 17.51 -0.57
CA LYS A 437 -10.03 18.74 -0.34
C LYS A 437 -9.17 19.89 0.18
N GLU A 438 -8.19 19.59 1.02
CA GLU A 438 -7.22 20.58 1.49
C GLU A 438 -6.28 21.02 0.35
N VAL A 439 -5.75 20.06 -0.40
CA VAL A 439 -4.84 20.32 -1.53
C VAL A 439 -5.53 21.09 -2.67
N GLU A 440 -6.84 20.91 -2.88
CA GLU A 440 -7.62 21.75 -3.80
C GLU A 440 -7.49 23.25 -3.47
N GLN A 441 -7.43 23.61 -2.18
CA GLN A 441 -7.26 24.99 -1.74
C GLN A 441 -5.83 25.48 -1.99
N VAL A 442 -4.84 24.61 -1.79
CA VAL A 442 -3.43 24.91 -2.10
C VAL A 442 -3.26 25.21 -3.59
N VAL A 443 -3.79 24.34 -4.45
CA VAL A 443 -3.75 24.52 -5.91
C VAL A 443 -4.49 25.78 -6.33
N GLY A 444 -5.71 26.00 -5.81
CA GLY A 444 -6.50 27.19 -6.13
C GLY A 444 -5.77 28.49 -5.76
N THR A 445 -5.24 28.58 -4.54
CA THR A 445 -4.50 29.77 -4.09
C THR A 445 -3.16 29.93 -4.79
N SER A 446 -2.54 28.85 -5.27
CA SER A 446 -1.32 28.91 -6.08
C SER A 446 -1.61 29.50 -7.45
N PHE A 447 -2.71 29.13 -8.12
CA PHE A 447 -3.12 29.81 -9.34
C PHE A 447 -3.49 31.26 -9.11
N SER A 448 -4.21 31.59 -8.02
CA SER A 448 -4.53 32.99 -7.69
C SER A 448 -3.26 33.85 -7.52
N TYR A 449 -2.17 33.26 -7.04
CA TYR A 449 -0.86 33.89 -6.93
C TYR A 449 -0.16 33.98 -8.30
N LEU A 450 -0.03 32.86 -9.02
CA LEU A 450 0.71 32.77 -10.28
C LEU A 450 0.07 33.54 -11.44
N THR A 451 -1.24 33.78 -11.37
CA THR A 451 -1.98 34.55 -12.38
C THR A 451 -2.16 36.02 -12.01
N SER A 452 -1.75 36.47 -10.83
CA SER A 452 -1.85 37.88 -10.44
C SER A 452 -0.64 38.68 -10.94
N LYS A 453 -0.90 39.87 -11.49
CA LYS A 453 0.16 40.78 -11.96
C LYS A 453 1.05 41.30 -10.83
N SER A 454 0.56 41.30 -9.60
CA SER A 454 1.27 41.82 -8.41
C SER A 454 1.99 40.75 -7.60
N GLY A 455 1.88 39.46 -7.96
CA GLY A 455 2.42 38.37 -7.15
C GLY A 455 1.78 38.29 -5.75
N CYS A 456 0.58 38.85 -5.56
CA CYS A 456 -0.20 38.72 -4.34
C CYS A 456 -1.50 37.95 -4.65
N PRO A 457 -1.97 37.03 -3.78
CA PRO A 457 -3.24 36.36 -3.99
C PRO A 457 -4.37 37.39 -3.97
N SER A 458 -5.02 37.61 -5.12
CA SER A 458 -6.23 38.45 -5.14
C SER A 458 -7.40 37.67 -4.55
N PRO A 459 -8.14 38.22 -3.57
CA PRO A 459 -9.36 37.58 -3.05
C PRO A 459 -10.47 37.43 -4.10
N VAL A 460 -10.33 38.08 -5.26
CA VAL A 460 -11.28 38.08 -6.38
C VAL A 460 -11.16 36.80 -7.24
N ASN A 461 -9.98 36.17 -7.31
CA ASN A 461 -9.73 35.03 -8.20
C ASN A 461 -9.92 33.69 -7.48
N LYS A 462 -11.18 33.26 -7.34
CA LYS A 462 -11.50 31.92 -6.78
C LYS A 462 -11.55 30.86 -7.88
N PHE A 463 -10.55 29.98 -7.90
CA PHE A 463 -10.54 28.82 -8.78
C PHE A 463 -11.42 27.70 -8.23
N GLN A 464 -12.26 27.13 -9.11
CA GLN A 464 -13.01 25.91 -8.82
C GLN A 464 -12.42 24.76 -9.63
N GLN A 465 -12.42 23.57 -9.04
CA GLN A 465 -11.89 22.35 -9.64
C GLN A 465 -13.01 21.30 -9.71
N CYS A 466 -12.91 20.40 -10.67
CA CYS A 466 -13.94 19.40 -10.95
C CYS A 466 -13.35 17.98 -10.87
N PRO A 467 -13.22 17.38 -9.66
CA PRO A 467 -12.65 16.04 -9.50
C PRO A 467 -13.56 14.92 -10.05
N LEU A 468 -14.82 15.22 -10.37
CA LEU A 468 -15.86 14.25 -10.76
C LEU A 468 -16.19 14.28 -12.27
N LEU A 469 -15.24 14.70 -13.12
CA LEU A 469 -15.40 14.67 -14.57
C LEU A 469 -15.65 13.25 -15.12
N ASN A 470 -15.21 12.19 -14.44
CA ASN A 470 -15.51 10.81 -14.86
C ASN A 470 -17.01 10.47 -14.88
N ILE A 471 -17.81 11.14 -14.03
CA ILE A 471 -19.27 11.01 -13.98
C ILE A 471 -19.95 12.24 -14.58
N SER A 472 -19.24 12.96 -15.46
CA SER A 472 -19.72 14.18 -16.11
C SER A 472 -20.17 15.30 -15.16
N TYR A 473 -19.61 15.39 -13.95
CA TYR A 473 -20.01 16.40 -12.94
C TYR A 473 -18.95 17.50 -12.76
N CYS A 474 -19.32 18.72 -13.16
CA CYS A 474 -18.50 19.92 -12.99
C CYS A 474 -19.40 21.17 -12.89
N PRO A 475 -19.83 21.57 -11.68
CA PRO A 475 -20.69 22.73 -11.49
C PRO A 475 -20.14 24.03 -12.08
N ALA A 476 -18.82 24.19 -12.10
CA ALA A 476 -18.14 25.36 -12.65
C ALA A 476 -18.39 25.56 -14.16
N SER A 477 -18.59 24.48 -14.92
CA SER A 477 -18.83 24.54 -16.38
C SER A 477 -20.29 24.36 -16.77
N GLU A 478 -21.16 24.04 -15.81
CA GLU A 478 -22.59 23.80 -16.00
C GLU A 478 -23.41 25.09 -15.79
N VAL A 479 -22.89 26.20 -16.28
CA VAL A 479 -23.47 27.55 -16.11
C VAL A 479 -23.99 28.09 -17.43
N ASP A 480 -24.96 29.01 -17.34
CA ASP A 480 -25.45 29.75 -18.50
C ASP A 480 -24.50 30.91 -18.84
N LEU A 481 -23.99 30.89 -20.08
CA LEU A 481 -23.01 31.83 -20.63
C LEU A 481 -23.66 32.95 -21.47
N THR A 482 -24.99 33.03 -21.53
CA THR A 482 -25.73 33.97 -22.41
C THR A 482 -25.65 35.45 -22.00
N ASN A 483 -25.38 35.77 -20.72
CA ASN A 483 -25.35 37.14 -20.19
C ASN A 483 -23.94 37.74 -20.09
N GLU A 484 -23.17 37.74 -21.18
CA GLU A 484 -21.76 38.21 -21.24
C GLU A 484 -20.80 37.53 -20.25
N LYS A 485 -21.22 36.42 -19.65
CA LYS A 485 -20.39 35.63 -18.75
C LYS A 485 -19.50 34.72 -19.59
N SER A 486 -18.21 34.71 -19.25
CA SER A 486 -17.24 33.78 -19.83
C SER A 486 -16.72 32.84 -18.75
N LEU A 487 -16.51 31.57 -19.11
CA LEU A 487 -15.83 30.60 -18.29
C LEU A 487 -14.34 30.60 -18.64
N VAL A 488 -13.51 30.94 -17.65
CA VAL A 488 -12.05 30.87 -17.78
C VAL A 488 -11.57 29.49 -17.32
N VAL A 489 -10.88 28.79 -18.20
CA VAL A 489 -10.29 27.47 -17.95
C VAL A 489 -8.77 27.59 -17.95
N VAL A 490 -8.16 27.33 -16.81
CA VAL A 490 -6.70 27.25 -16.67
C VAL A 490 -6.28 25.79 -16.67
N VAL A 491 -5.38 25.43 -17.58
CA VAL A 491 -4.87 24.06 -17.73
C VAL A 491 -3.40 24.05 -17.35
N TYR A 492 -3.04 23.24 -16.35
CA TYR A 492 -1.66 23.09 -15.89
C TYR A 492 -1.06 21.75 -16.30
N ASN A 493 0.21 21.79 -16.68
CA ASN A 493 0.99 20.64 -17.09
C ASN A 493 2.12 20.40 -16.09
N SER A 494 1.98 19.35 -15.28
CA SER A 494 2.99 18.95 -14.27
C SER A 494 4.19 18.20 -14.86
N LEU A 495 4.23 18.00 -16.18
CA LEU A 495 5.34 17.34 -16.87
C LEU A 495 6.43 18.34 -17.27
N GLY A 496 7.68 17.87 -17.27
CA GLY A 496 8.85 18.63 -17.74
C GLY A 496 8.93 18.83 -19.26
N TRP A 497 7.86 18.60 -20.00
CA TRP A 497 7.82 18.67 -21.46
C TRP A 497 6.46 19.18 -21.95
N LYS A 498 6.45 19.85 -23.11
CA LYS A 498 5.24 20.45 -23.69
C LYS A 498 4.21 19.36 -23.97
N ARG A 499 2.96 19.59 -23.55
CA ARG A 499 1.87 18.62 -23.73
C ARG A 499 0.74 19.24 -24.56
N LYS A 500 0.33 18.50 -25.59
CA LYS A 500 -0.93 18.75 -26.30
C LYS A 500 -1.92 17.65 -25.92
N ASP A 501 -3.09 18.02 -25.47
CA ASP A 501 -4.12 17.06 -25.05
C ASP A 501 -5.52 17.63 -25.31
N VAL A 502 -6.54 16.78 -25.27
CA VAL A 502 -7.94 17.20 -25.44
C VAL A 502 -8.58 17.39 -24.08
N ILE A 503 -9.02 18.61 -23.81
CA ILE A 503 -9.82 18.94 -22.62
C ILE A 503 -11.28 18.66 -22.93
N ARG A 504 -11.98 18.01 -22.01
CA ARG A 504 -13.40 17.65 -22.15
C ARG A 504 -14.17 18.04 -20.88
N ILE A 505 -15.12 18.97 -21.00
CA ILE A 505 -15.92 19.48 -19.87
C ILE A 505 -17.43 19.46 -20.20
N PRO A 506 -18.31 19.23 -19.21
CA PRO A 506 -19.75 19.21 -19.45
C PRO A 506 -20.28 20.65 -19.57
N VAL A 507 -21.13 20.91 -20.56
CA VAL A 507 -21.75 22.23 -20.81
C VAL A 507 -23.26 22.08 -21.06
N ILE A 508 -24.01 23.15 -20.77
CA ILE A 508 -25.48 23.16 -20.93
C ILE A 508 -25.93 23.59 -22.33
N SER A 509 -25.12 24.39 -23.03
CA SER A 509 -25.40 24.94 -24.35
C SER A 509 -24.48 24.35 -25.41
N LYS A 510 -25.00 24.21 -26.64
CA LYS A 510 -24.22 23.87 -27.83
C LYS A 510 -23.60 25.11 -28.50
N ASN A 511 -24.10 26.30 -28.20
CA ASN A 511 -23.70 27.56 -28.83
C ASN A 511 -22.56 28.21 -28.03
N VAL A 512 -21.38 27.59 -28.06
CA VAL A 512 -20.18 28.08 -27.36
C VAL A 512 -19.02 28.25 -28.33
N VAL A 513 -18.12 29.17 -27.99
CA VAL A 513 -16.84 29.38 -28.68
C VAL A 513 -15.71 29.25 -27.67
N VAL A 514 -14.57 28.70 -28.09
CA VAL A 514 -13.36 28.57 -27.26
C VAL A 514 -12.29 29.48 -27.84
N MET A 515 -11.73 30.34 -27.01
CA MET A 515 -10.60 31.20 -27.36
C MET A 515 -9.40 30.89 -26.47
N ASP A 516 -8.19 31.04 -26.99
CA ASP A 516 -6.98 31.06 -26.16
C ASP A 516 -6.75 32.44 -25.53
N SER A 517 -5.63 32.57 -24.80
CA SER A 517 -5.25 33.82 -24.13
C SER A 517 -4.92 34.98 -25.08
N GLU A 518 -4.67 34.71 -26.37
CA GLU A 518 -4.40 35.72 -27.40
C GLU A 518 -5.70 36.15 -28.12
N GLY A 519 -6.85 35.61 -27.72
CA GLY A 519 -8.14 35.84 -28.37
C GLY A 519 -8.31 35.06 -29.67
N LYS A 520 -7.43 34.10 -29.96
CA LYS A 520 -7.54 33.26 -31.13
C LYS A 520 -8.53 32.13 -30.87
N GLU A 521 -9.42 31.92 -31.82
CA GLU A 521 -10.40 30.85 -31.77
C GLU A 521 -9.73 29.46 -31.87
N ILE A 522 -10.15 28.54 -31.01
CA ILE A 522 -9.66 27.17 -30.94
C ILE A 522 -10.73 26.22 -31.46
N GLU A 523 -10.34 25.37 -32.40
CA GLU A 523 -11.19 24.30 -32.92
C GLU A 523 -11.75 23.46 -31.76
N SER A 524 -13.07 23.34 -31.73
CA SER A 524 -13.78 22.66 -30.66
C SER A 524 -14.97 21.87 -31.19
N GLN A 525 -15.33 20.83 -30.44
CA GLN A 525 -16.35 19.87 -30.80
C GLN A 525 -17.37 19.71 -29.66
N ILE A 526 -18.66 19.71 -30.03
CA ILE A 526 -19.77 19.39 -29.13
C ILE A 526 -20.16 17.92 -29.30
N LEU A 527 -20.18 17.18 -28.20
CA LEU A 527 -20.59 15.77 -28.15
C LEU A 527 -21.83 15.61 -27.26
N PRO A 528 -22.88 14.90 -27.68
CA PRO A 528 -24.04 14.65 -26.83
C PRO A 528 -23.67 13.81 -25.60
N LEU A 529 -24.30 14.10 -24.47
CA LEU A 529 -24.19 13.27 -23.27
C LEU A 529 -25.06 12.02 -23.42
N LEU A 530 -24.48 10.83 -23.15
CA LEU A 530 -25.21 9.57 -23.25
C LEU A 530 -26.15 9.37 -22.04
N SER A 531 -27.30 8.76 -22.25
CA SER A 531 -28.27 8.47 -21.17
C SER A 531 -27.66 7.62 -20.04
N SER A 532 -26.75 6.70 -20.36
CA SER A 532 -26.01 5.92 -19.38
C SER A 532 -25.10 6.80 -18.50
N SER A 533 -24.46 7.82 -19.07
CA SER A 533 -23.65 8.79 -18.33
C SER A 533 -24.50 9.61 -17.35
N ILE A 534 -25.73 9.99 -17.75
CA ILE A 534 -26.67 10.70 -16.88
C ILE A 534 -27.10 9.82 -15.69
N GLY A 535 -27.39 8.53 -15.94
CA GLY A 535 -27.72 7.59 -14.87
C GLY A 535 -26.59 7.42 -13.85
N ILE A 536 -25.36 7.24 -14.33
CA ILE A 536 -24.15 7.15 -13.49
C ILE A 536 -23.95 8.44 -12.70
N ARG A 537 -24.06 9.60 -13.37
CA ARG A 537 -23.96 10.92 -12.73
C ARG A 537 -24.93 11.03 -11.56
N ASN A 538 -26.23 10.85 -11.80
CA ASN A 538 -27.27 11.07 -10.79
C ASN A 538 -27.07 10.19 -9.55
N TYR A 539 -26.69 8.92 -9.75
CA TYR A 539 -26.41 8.00 -8.65
C TYR A 539 -25.19 8.43 -7.84
N TYR A 540 -24.04 8.61 -8.51
CA TYR A 540 -22.77 8.85 -7.82
C TYR A 540 -22.63 10.27 -7.26
N THR A 541 -23.24 11.29 -7.87
CA THR A 541 -23.28 12.63 -7.24
C THR A 541 -24.05 12.59 -5.92
N ARG A 542 -25.17 11.85 -5.86
CA ARG A 542 -25.92 11.68 -4.61
C ARG A 542 -25.12 10.90 -3.58
N ALA A 543 -24.46 9.82 -4.00
CA ALA A 543 -23.64 8.99 -3.11
C ALA A 543 -22.43 9.76 -2.53
N TYR A 544 -21.75 10.56 -3.34
CA TYR A 544 -20.54 11.27 -2.92
C TYR A 544 -20.82 12.61 -2.23
N LEU A 545 -21.85 13.34 -2.66
CA LEU A 545 -22.12 14.71 -2.20
C LEU A 545 -23.35 14.82 -1.31
N GLY A 546 -24.11 13.73 -1.12
CA GLY A 546 -25.36 13.71 -0.35
C GLY A 546 -26.53 14.41 -1.03
N ARG A 547 -26.37 14.94 -2.25
CA ARG A 547 -27.39 15.71 -2.97
C ARG A 547 -27.46 15.37 -4.45
N SER A 548 -28.66 15.49 -5.02
CA SER A 548 -28.88 15.36 -6.46
C SER A 548 -28.35 16.61 -7.20
N PRO A 549 -27.91 16.47 -8.47
CA PRO A 549 -27.48 17.60 -9.26
C PRO A 549 -28.68 18.45 -9.70
N ASN A 550 -28.60 19.77 -9.56
CA ASN A 550 -29.69 20.70 -9.91
C ASN A 550 -29.74 21.01 -11.41
N VAL A 551 -28.64 20.79 -12.12
CA VAL A 551 -28.49 21.04 -13.55
C VAL A 551 -28.06 19.74 -14.22
N THR A 552 -28.64 19.47 -15.39
CA THR A 552 -28.26 18.34 -16.23
C THR A 552 -27.60 18.88 -17.49
N PRO A 553 -26.26 18.80 -17.63
CA PRO A 553 -25.59 19.17 -18.87
C PRO A 553 -26.07 18.28 -20.01
N LYS A 554 -26.24 18.88 -21.20
CA LYS A 554 -26.69 18.15 -22.39
C LYS A 554 -25.51 17.69 -23.25
N TYR A 555 -24.35 18.32 -23.08
CA TYR A 555 -23.22 18.16 -23.97
C TYR A 555 -21.89 18.08 -23.23
N TRP A 556 -20.91 17.49 -23.90
CA TRP A 556 -19.51 17.68 -23.63
C TRP A 556 -18.93 18.65 -24.66
N LEU A 557 -18.21 19.65 -24.19
CA LEU A 557 -17.32 20.47 -25.01
C LEU A 557 -15.93 19.85 -24.98
N ALA A 558 -15.38 19.54 -26.15
CA ALA A 558 -14.02 19.05 -26.32
C ALA A 558 -13.18 20.03 -27.16
N PHE A 559 -11.97 20.36 -26.72
CA PHE A 559 -11.07 21.23 -27.47
C PHE A 559 -9.60 20.87 -27.19
N GLY A 560 -8.72 21.18 -28.14
CA GLY A 560 -7.29 20.93 -27.98
C GLY A 560 -6.63 21.99 -27.10
N ALA A 561 -5.97 21.56 -26.03
CA ALA A 561 -5.09 22.40 -25.22
C ALA A 561 -3.62 22.10 -25.52
N SER A 562 -2.77 23.13 -25.53
CA SER A 562 -1.34 23.04 -25.76
C SER A 562 -0.61 23.81 -24.67
N VAL A 563 -0.06 23.09 -23.69
CA VAL A 563 0.44 23.65 -22.44
C VAL A 563 1.96 23.49 -22.35
N PRO A 564 2.71 24.54 -21.95
CA PRO A 564 4.18 24.46 -21.80
C PRO A 564 4.62 23.48 -20.70
N PRO A 565 5.90 23.08 -20.67
CA PRO A 565 6.49 22.34 -19.54
C PRO A 565 6.29 23.08 -18.21
N LEU A 566 5.91 22.36 -17.14
CA LEU A 566 5.77 22.90 -15.77
C LEU A 566 5.04 24.25 -15.72
N GLY A 567 4.03 24.43 -16.57
CA GLY A 567 3.37 25.70 -16.78
C GLY A 567 1.89 25.54 -17.07
N PHE A 568 1.23 26.67 -17.33
CA PHE A 568 -0.21 26.70 -17.60
C PHE A 568 -0.55 27.48 -18.85
N SER A 569 -1.73 27.22 -19.39
CA SER A 569 -2.35 27.99 -20.48
C SER A 569 -3.80 28.28 -20.13
N THR A 570 -4.31 29.39 -20.63
CA THR A 570 -5.65 29.87 -20.32
C THR A 570 -6.51 29.85 -21.56
N TYR A 571 -7.75 29.36 -21.39
CA TYR A 571 -8.78 29.30 -22.40
C TYR A 571 -10.04 29.99 -21.90
N ILE A 572 -10.75 30.67 -22.79
CA ILE A 572 -11.96 31.43 -22.48
C ILE A 572 -13.11 30.82 -23.28
N ILE A 573 -14.17 30.45 -22.59
CA ILE A 573 -15.37 29.86 -23.18
C ILE A 573 -16.51 30.84 -22.99
N SER A 574 -17.14 31.27 -24.07
CA SER A 574 -18.24 32.23 -24.06
C SER A 574 -19.38 31.78 -24.97
N SER A 575 -20.54 32.44 -24.85
CA SER A 575 -21.62 32.28 -25.83
C SER A 575 -21.16 32.78 -27.19
N ALA A 576 -21.47 32.04 -28.25
CA ALA A 576 -21.20 32.48 -29.61
C ALA A 576 -22.03 33.75 -29.93
N THR A 577 -21.36 34.81 -30.40
CA THR A 577 -21.99 36.01 -30.99
C THR A 577 -22.13 35.83 -32.51
N SER A 578 -23.01 36.59 -33.16
CA SER A 578 -23.22 36.55 -34.62
C SER A 578 -21.96 36.86 -35.46
N THR A 579 -20.91 37.39 -34.83
CA THR A 579 -19.61 37.73 -35.43
C THR A 579 -18.53 36.66 -35.27
N ALA A 580 -18.78 35.58 -34.51
CA ALA A 580 -17.81 34.49 -34.35
C ALA A 580 -17.61 33.73 -35.68
N LYS A 581 -16.34 33.51 -36.08
CA LYS A 581 -16.01 32.95 -37.40
C LYS A 581 -16.29 31.45 -37.47
N GLN A 582 -16.09 30.72 -36.37
CA GLN A 582 -16.51 29.35 -36.21
C GLN A 582 -17.21 29.19 -34.85
N THR A 583 -18.25 28.34 -34.80
CA THR A 583 -18.88 27.94 -33.53
C THR A 583 -18.49 26.51 -33.25
N ALA A 584 -18.50 26.09 -31.98
CA ALA A 584 -18.18 24.71 -31.64
C ALA A 584 -19.07 23.77 -32.46
N ALA A 585 -18.44 23.00 -33.36
CA ALA A 585 -19.18 22.20 -34.31
C ALA A 585 -19.88 21.07 -33.55
N ALA A 586 -21.19 20.97 -33.73
CA ALA A 586 -21.91 19.78 -33.29
C ALA A 586 -21.34 18.60 -34.09
N SER A 587 -20.72 17.65 -33.40
CA SER A 587 -20.51 16.34 -33.98
C SER A 587 -21.88 15.85 -34.44
N ASP A 588 -22.03 15.60 -35.74
CA ASP A 588 -23.25 15.07 -36.36
C ASP A 588 -23.93 14.11 -35.37
N SER A 589 -25.20 14.41 -35.04
CA SER A 589 -26.01 13.70 -34.05
C SER A 589 -25.84 12.19 -34.18
N GLN A 590 -25.76 11.47 -33.05
CA GLN A 590 -25.69 10.00 -32.94
C GLN A 590 -26.06 9.29 -34.24
N ARG A 591 -25.07 9.04 -35.12
CA ARG A 591 -25.29 8.18 -36.29
C ARG A 591 -25.44 6.76 -35.75
N MET A 592 -26.68 6.34 -35.55
CA MET A 592 -27.01 4.96 -35.21
C MET A 592 -26.73 4.10 -36.44
N TYR A 593 -25.65 3.34 -36.39
CA TYR A 593 -25.31 2.41 -37.47
C TYR A 593 -26.20 1.18 -37.38
N HIS A 594 -27.30 1.17 -38.13
CA HIS A 594 -28.12 -0.02 -38.32
C HIS A 594 -27.52 -0.93 -39.41
N THR A 595 -27.72 -2.24 -39.27
CA THR A 595 -27.45 -3.21 -40.33
C THR A 595 -28.57 -3.14 -41.36
N GLU A 596 -28.31 -2.48 -42.50
CA GLU A 596 -29.13 -2.59 -43.69
C GLU A 596 -28.60 -3.72 -44.60
N PRO A 597 -29.46 -4.47 -45.31
CA PRO A 597 -29.02 -5.45 -46.29
C PRO A 597 -28.14 -4.80 -47.37
N GLY A 598 -26.90 -5.28 -47.53
CA GLY A 598 -25.98 -4.83 -48.60
C GLY A 598 -24.85 -3.87 -48.17
N GLN A 599 -24.80 -3.39 -46.93
CA GLN A 599 -23.69 -2.56 -46.45
C GLN A 599 -22.57 -3.38 -45.77
N SER A 600 -21.33 -2.92 -45.91
CA SER A 600 -20.15 -3.49 -45.23
C SER A 600 -20.33 -3.51 -43.70
N ASP A 601 -20.10 -4.67 -43.07
CA ASP A 601 -20.19 -4.91 -41.61
C ASP A 601 -19.06 -4.24 -40.80
N LYS A 602 -18.31 -3.31 -41.39
CA LYS A 602 -17.15 -2.66 -40.76
C LYS A 602 -17.36 -1.15 -40.64
N ILE A 603 -17.15 -0.61 -39.43
CA ILE A 603 -17.12 0.82 -39.14
C ILE A 603 -15.65 1.22 -38.92
N LYS A 604 -15.17 2.23 -39.66
CA LYS A 604 -13.81 2.73 -39.52
C LYS A 604 -13.84 4.11 -38.84
N VAL A 605 -13.10 4.27 -37.75
CA VAL A 605 -13.03 5.51 -36.96
C VAL A 605 -11.58 5.93 -36.69
N GLY A 606 -11.37 7.23 -36.42
CA GLY A 606 -10.07 7.82 -36.13
C GLY A 606 -9.72 8.90 -37.17
N PRO A 607 -9.52 10.17 -36.77
CA PRO A 607 -9.19 11.24 -37.72
C PRO A 607 -7.72 11.19 -38.17
N GLY A 608 -6.79 10.78 -37.29
CA GLY A 608 -5.35 10.74 -37.57
C GLY A 608 -4.83 9.45 -38.22
N ASP A 609 -3.55 9.15 -37.96
CA ASP A 609 -2.81 8.01 -38.55
C ASP A 609 -3.31 6.64 -38.08
N LEU A 610 -3.82 6.57 -36.85
CA LEU A 610 -4.45 5.38 -36.30
C LEU A 610 -5.92 5.35 -36.69
N LYS A 611 -6.33 4.27 -37.36
CA LYS A 611 -7.71 3.96 -37.71
C LYS A 611 -8.12 2.67 -36.98
N LEU A 612 -9.24 2.72 -36.27
CA LEU A 612 -9.83 1.56 -35.61
C LEU A 612 -10.99 1.04 -36.46
N ILE A 613 -11.11 -0.29 -36.57
CA ILE A 613 -12.14 -0.96 -37.34
C ILE A 613 -13.02 -1.77 -36.39
N TYR A 614 -14.30 -1.44 -36.34
CA TYR A 614 -15.30 -2.11 -35.52
C TYR A 614 -16.23 -2.96 -36.37
N SER A 615 -16.69 -4.10 -35.85
CA SER A 615 -17.84 -4.82 -36.42
C SER A 615 -19.10 -4.01 -36.14
N ARG A 616 -19.92 -3.77 -37.17
CA ARG A 616 -21.20 -3.08 -37.03
C ARG A 616 -22.20 -3.94 -36.28
N LYS A 617 -22.21 -5.25 -36.56
CA LYS A 617 -23.07 -6.23 -35.90
C LYS A 617 -22.79 -6.39 -34.41
N GLU A 618 -21.52 -6.46 -34.02
CA GLU A 618 -21.14 -6.76 -32.63
C GLU A 618 -20.68 -5.53 -31.82
N GLY A 619 -20.41 -4.40 -32.48
CA GLY A 619 -19.83 -3.21 -31.83
C GLY A 619 -18.40 -3.41 -31.33
N LYS A 620 -17.73 -4.51 -31.70
CA LYS A 620 -16.40 -4.87 -31.19
C LYS A 620 -15.30 -4.36 -32.10
N LEU A 621 -14.16 -4.00 -31.50
CA LEU A 621 -12.93 -3.72 -32.24
C LEU A 621 -12.44 -5.01 -32.91
N THR A 622 -12.26 -4.98 -34.22
CA THR A 622 -11.86 -6.14 -35.05
C THR A 622 -10.48 -5.99 -35.66
N ALA A 623 -10.00 -4.76 -35.86
CA ALA A 623 -8.67 -4.48 -36.36
C ALA A 623 -8.29 -3.03 -36.06
N TYR A 624 -6.99 -2.74 -36.14
CA TYR A 624 -6.49 -1.38 -36.25
C TYR A 624 -5.46 -1.27 -37.37
N ILE A 625 -5.42 -0.08 -37.97
CA ILE A 625 -4.49 0.28 -39.03
C ILE A 625 -3.75 1.53 -38.58
N SER A 626 -2.43 1.48 -38.52
CA SER A 626 -1.57 2.65 -38.34
C SER A 626 -0.88 2.96 -39.65
N LYS A 627 -1.23 4.08 -40.28
CA LYS A 627 -0.58 4.53 -41.52
C LYS A 627 0.90 4.86 -41.29
N ARG A 628 1.21 5.48 -40.15
CA ARG A 628 2.57 5.94 -39.83
C ARG A 628 3.56 4.79 -39.62
N SER A 629 3.12 3.71 -38.98
CA SER A 629 3.98 2.54 -38.73
C SER A 629 3.75 1.41 -39.75
N LEU A 630 2.90 1.63 -40.76
CA LEU A 630 2.51 0.63 -41.76
C LEU A 630 1.98 -0.69 -41.16
N VAL A 631 1.39 -0.62 -39.96
CA VAL A 631 0.86 -1.79 -39.25
C VAL A 631 -0.63 -1.95 -39.54
N CYS A 632 -1.03 -3.14 -40.00
CA CYS A 632 -2.42 -3.59 -40.01
C CYS A 632 -2.49 -4.88 -39.20
N LYS A 633 -3.22 -4.87 -38.07
CA LYS A 633 -3.41 -6.06 -37.23
C LYS A 633 -4.87 -6.28 -36.91
N THR A 634 -5.30 -7.54 -37.03
CA THR A 634 -6.60 -7.99 -36.56
C THR A 634 -6.57 -8.14 -35.02
N CYS A 635 -7.66 -7.72 -34.36
CA CYS A 635 -7.92 -8.01 -32.95
C CYS A 635 -9.25 -8.77 -32.82
N PRO A 636 -9.28 -10.10 -33.06
CA PRO A 636 -10.54 -10.85 -33.04
C PRO A 636 -11.18 -10.94 -31.64
N ASN A 637 -10.41 -10.72 -30.57
CA ASN A 637 -10.82 -10.96 -29.18
C ASN A 637 -10.57 -9.77 -28.24
N CYS A 638 -10.70 -8.54 -28.74
CA CYS A 638 -10.70 -7.35 -27.88
C CYS A 638 -12.03 -7.27 -27.09
N TYR A 639 -12.16 -8.04 -26.01
CA TYR A 639 -13.26 -7.93 -25.03
C TYR A 639 -12.82 -7.06 -23.84
N PHE A 640 -13.76 -6.33 -23.23
CA PHE A 640 -13.78 -6.19 -21.77
C PHE A 640 -14.17 -7.57 -21.22
N GLY A 641 -13.20 -8.47 -21.13
CA GLY A 641 -13.42 -9.86 -20.76
C GLY A 641 -13.86 -9.95 -19.30
N PHE A 642 -15.15 -10.19 -19.06
CA PHE A 642 -15.57 -10.83 -17.80
C PHE A 642 -14.87 -12.19 -17.77
N PHE A 643 -14.04 -12.43 -16.74
CA PHE A 643 -13.45 -13.75 -16.51
C PHE A 643 -14.57 -14.79 -16.55
N LYS A 644 -14.56 -15.65 -17.59
CA LYS A 644 -15.53 -16.72 -17.79
C LYS A 644 -15.30 -17.83 -16.74
N MET A 645 -15.65 -17.57 -15.49
CA MET A 645 -15.72 -18.58 -14.43
C MET A 645 -16.74 -19.69 -14.77
N LEU A 646 -17.74 -19.36 -15.61
CA LEU A 646 -18.76 -20.30 -16.09
C LEU A 646 -18.17 -21.45 -16.93
N HIS A 647 -17.05 -21.25 -17.63
CA HIS A 647 -16.46 -22.29 -18.49
C HIS A 647 -15.67 -23.33 -17.67
N CYS A 648 -15.08 -22.94 -16.53
CA CYS A 648 -14.51 -23.87 -15.56
C CYS A 648 -15.60 -24.60 -14.75
N LEU A 649 -16.66 -23.90 -14.36
CA LEU A 649 -17.80 -24.53 -13.67
C LEU A 649 -18.47 -25.61 -14.56
N LEU A 650 -18.59 -25.34 -15.86
CA LEU A 650 -19.10 -26.31 -16.85
C LEU A 650 -18.16 -27.50 -17.10
N LYS A 651 -16.85 -27.35 -16.84
CA LYS A 651 -15.90 -28.48 -16.86
C LYS A 651 -15.96 -29.31 -15.59
N LEU A 652 -16.17 -28.68 -14.43
CA LEU A 652 -16.36 -29.36 -13.14
C LEU A 652 -17.68 -30.15 -13.06
N LEU A 653 -18.73 -29.67 -13.73
CA LEU A 653 -20.04 -30.34 -13.80
C LEU A 653 -20.12 -31.51 -14.81
N ARG A 654 -19.01 -31.92 -15.44
CA ARG A 654 -19.00 -33.04 -16.40
C ARG A 654 -19.12 -34.43 -15.76
N ASN A 655 -18.97 -34.56 -14.44
CA ASN A 655 -18.87 -35.86 -13.78
C ASN A 655 -20.08 -36.26 -12.92
N THR A 656 -21.27 -35.72 -13.18
CA THR A 656 -22.48 -36.19 -12.50
C THR A 656 -23.62 -36.47 -13.47
N VAL A 657 -24.26 -37.63 -13.28
CA VAL A 657 -25.33 -38.23 -14.10
C VAL A 657 -26.58 -37.33 -14.24
N LEU A 658 -26.69 -36.26 -13.46
CA LEU A 658 -27.79 -35.30 -13.50
C LEU A 658 -27.71 -34.26 -14.65
N ALA A 659 -26.69 -34.30 -15.50
CA ALA A 659 -26.42 -33.26 -16.50
C ALA A 659 -27.20 -33.39 -17.84
N VAL A 660 -27.85 -34.53 -18.11
CA VAL A 660 -28.50 -34.76 -19.41
C VAL A 660 -29.92 -34.18 -19.48
N VAL A 661 -30.65 -34.15 -18.36
CA VAL A 661 -32.06 -33.68 -18.32
C VAL A 661 -32.17 -32.15 -18.18
N LEU A 662 -31.22 -31.48 -17.54
CA LEU A 662 -31.25 -30.02 -17.31
C LEU A 662 -30.75 -29.18 -18.49
N LYS A 663 -30.14 -29.78 -19.51
CA LYS A 663 -29.38 -29.06 -20.54
C LYS A 663 -30.26 -28.24 -21.51
N ARG A 664 -31.50 -28.67 -21.79
CA ARG A 664 -32.39 -27.97 -22.75
C ARG A 664 -33.22 -26.86 -22.11
N SER A 665 -33.61 -26.99 -20.85
CA SER A 665 -34.41 -25.97 -20.15
C SER A 665 -33.55 -24.82 -19.59
N PHE A 666 -32.29 -25.09 -19.25
CA PHE A 666 -31.41 -24.10 -18.61
C PHE A 666 -30.78 -23.08 -19.60
N LEU A 667 -30.52 -23.47 -20.84
CA LEU A 667 -29.98 -22.59 -21.89
C LEU A 667 -30.99 -21.52 -22.34
N SER A 668 -32.28 -21.87 -22.35
CA SER A 668 -33.38 -20.94 -22.64
C SER A 668 -33.60 -19.95 -21.49
N ALA A 669 -33.48 -20.42 -20.24
CA ALA A 669 -33.54 -19.57 -19.06
C ALA A 669 -32.37 -18.58 -18.99
N ILE A 670 -31.13 -18.98 -19.32
CA ILE A 670 -29.97 -18.07 -19.35
C ILE A 670 -30.12 -16.97 -20.41
N LYS A 671 -30.68 -17.28 -21.58
CA LYS A 671 -30.99 -16.24 -22.59
C LYS A 671 -31.98 -15.22 -22.05
N TRP A 672 -32.99 -15.65 -21.28
CA TRP A 672 -33.96 -14.76 -20.65
C TRP A 672 -33.36 -13.94 -19.49
N PHE A 673 -32.55 -14.56 -18.62
CA PHE A 673 -31.87 -13.90 -17.49
C PHE A 673 -30.86 -12.82 -17.92
N THR A 674 -30.27 -12.96 -19.11
CA THR A 674 -29.23 -12.04 -19.61
C THR A 674 -29.78 -10.91 -20.49
N SER A 675 -31.00 -11.04 -21.03
CA SER A 675 -31.56 -10.07 -21.98
C SER A 675 -32.54 -9.05 -21.38
N THR A 676 -32.97 -9.22 -20.12
CA THR A 676 -33.91 -8.30 -19.46
C THR A 676 -33.38 -7.82 -18.11
N ILE A 677 -33.68 -6.56 -17.75
CA ILE A 677 -33.27 -5.93 -16.49
C ILE A 677 -33.84 -6.68 -15.28
N GLU A 678 -35.05 -7.23 -15.43
CA GLU A 678 -35.73 -8.03 -14.42
C GLU A 678 -35.06 -9.39 -14.21
N GLY A 679 -34.60 -10.03 -15.30
CA GLY A 679 -33.79 -11.24 -15.25
C GLY A 679 -32.46 -11.05 -14.53
N GLN A 680 -31.78 -9.93 -14.76
CA GLN A 680 -30.51 -9.62 -14.07
C GLN A 680 -30.69 -9.39 -12.56
N ARG A 681 -31.81 -8.80 -12.14
CA ARG A 681 -32.17 -8.62 -10.71
C ARG A 681 -32.46 -9.94 -10.02
N ILE A 682 -33.22 -10.83 -10.65
CA ILE A 682 -33.55 -12.16 -10.10
C ILE A 682 -32.28 -13.02 -10.01
N PHE A 683 -31.40 -12.96 -11.01
CA PHE A 683 -30.12 -13.68 -11.00
C PHE A 683 -29.18 -13.16 -9.90
N GLY A 684 -29.13 -11.86 -9.68
CA GLY A 684 -28.41 -11.25 -8.56
C GLY A 684 -28.94 -11.70 -7.19
N ALA A 685 -30.26 -11.80 -7.03
CA ALA A 685 -30.89 -12.32 -5.82
C ALA A 685 -30.56 -13.81 -5.58
N ILE A 686 -30.51 -14.63 -6.63
CA ILE A 686 -30.15 -16.06 -6.53
C ILE A 686 -28.67 -16.23 -6.16
N ILE A 687 -27.76 -15.43 -6.71
CA ILE A 687 -26.34 -15.44 -6.32
C ILE A 687 -26.16 -15.00 -4.87
N TRP A 688 -26.92 -14.00 -4.43
CA TRP A 688 -26.92 -13.55 -3.04
C TRP A 688 -27.44 -14.63 -2.09
N LEU A 689 -28.54 -15.32 -2.46
CA LEU A 689 -29.11 -16.43 -1.68
C LEU A 689 -28.13 -17.63 -1.59
N LEU A 690 -27.46 -17.97 -2.69
CA LEU A 690 -26.46 -19.04 -2.73
C LEU A 690 -25.19 -18.68 -1.93
N SER A 691 -24.77 -17.42 -1.98
CA SER A 691 -23.65 -16.92 -1.16
C SER A 691 -24.00 -16.91 0.34
N TRP A 692 -25.25 -16.59 0.68
CA TRP A 692 -25.77 -16.66 2.05
C TRP A 692 -25.84 -18.11 2.56
N LEU A 693 -26.36 -19.04 1.75
CA LEU A 693 -26.41 -20.47 2.08
C LEU A 693 -25.03 -21.11 2.23
N LEU A 694 -24.03 -20.65 1.46
CA LEU A 694 -22.63 -21.09 1.60
C LEU A 694 -21.93 -20.49 2.84
N SER A 695 -22.37 -19.30 3.30
CA SER A 695 -21.83 -18.66 4.49
C SER A 695 -22.44 -19.18 5.81
N CYS A 696 -23.58 -19.89 5.76
CA CYS A 696 -24.22 -20.52 6.92
C CYS A 696 -23.71 -21.95 7.22
N ARG A 697 -22.61 -22.38 6.58
CA ARG A 697 -22.00 -23.72 6.79
C ARG A 697 -20.52 -23.66 7.22
N GLN A 698 -20.13 -22.59 7.91
CA GLN A 698 -18.89 -22.54 8.70
C GLN A 698 -19.24 -22.23 10.14
#